data_AF-A0A812I734-F1
#
_entry.id   AF-A0A812I734-F1
#
_cell.length_a   1.000
_cell.length_b   1.000
_cell.length_c   1.000
_cell.angle_alpha   90.00
_cell.angle_beta   90.00
_cell.angle_gamma   90.00
#
_symmetry.space_group_name_H-M   'P 1'
#
loop_
_entity.id
_entity.type
_entity.pdbx_description
1 polymer ?
#
loop_
_entity_poly.entity_id
_entity_poly.type
_entity_poly.pdbx_seq_one_letter_code
_entity_poly.pdbx_strand_id
1 'polypeptide(L)'
;MTQADLQMLQSFVEDDPVISSEGGASLLHALTREFHCNTWFVLQDDHEIVMTRRGTRPGGCLADAMFSLLFNRVLTRRGSFRENGWAPKIPWSGKRDLVECSDFENAPLQVDAQDIIYADDLATCIVTSEAASLPRAVAHIAGEALDSLAEFGLSANLGPRKTAVLLCPAGVGAKSVREQVFFRNKGKLMVLRENAVTLDSVSSYKHLGSCLTHNSSMLAEIRAKMGVAKAAFHEGQRLIFCSGQICLRRRTSLFRTHVLAGLLTGAGAWPLLCESSWKIFEQGIYNMYRRLLRVPRQASQKISRWRILSYLDMPSPQDLVHTERLRFLGQLVRSGPDAVGPHGPVLDNWDSWTSLIRQHPGQWKGYIKRAGTWHLNQAKAEADFFGCVRACWQPVPPRAVAVAASEHCCVPCKIAFADFQSWAAHAAKAHKYRLVRHLQMFPRCCQAVAHDVEGLLPPLIAPDGPVQSHGLAGYRMPDFPDLPPPEDDFCPALLAALHEAEVRSDSEVFALVQGVIEPFPLLRQTVRTWAQQTTDPQRRAWGEDVLLCMQVDLLCDRVSNAARVDDEDAAMCFTPMIEGCSLNPMAPPLPSLVVGRVPEAKVNGYRPLSSPTWIRKGFETEECDLGCFACVVVDFPLPCAACSPFWRAMS
;
A
#
# COMPACT_ATOMS: atom_id res chain seq x y z
N MET A 1 34.98 29.39 -14.55
CA MET A 1 35.46 29.19 -15.93
C MET A 1 36.30 30.39 -16.32
N THR A 2 37.59 30.16 -16.49
CA THR A 2 38.56 31.13 -16.99
C THR A 2 38.49 31.22 -18.52
N GLN A 3 39.13 32.23 -19.10
CA GLN A 3 39.22 32.39 -20.56
C GLN A 3 40.00 31.24 -21.23
N ALA A 4 40.90 30.59 -20.49
CA ALA A 4 41.62 29.40 -20.93
C ALA A 4 40.69 28.17 -21.02
N ASP A 5 39.77 28.01 -20.06
CA ASP A 5 38.78 26.92 -20.08
C ASP A 5 37.85 27.04 -21.29
N LEU A 6 37.52 28.27 -21.69
CA LEU A 6 36.70 28.55 -22.88
C LEU A 6 37.44 28.21 -24.18
N GLN A 7 38.74 28.51 -24.27
CA GLN A 7 39.56 28.13 -25.42
C GLN A 7 39.75 26.61 -25.53
N MET A 8 39.89 25.92 -24.39
CA MET A 8 40.01 24.45 -24.35
C MET A 8 38.71 23.75 -24.75
N LEU A 9 37.56 24.26 -24.28
CA LEU A 9 36.24 23.77 -24.73
C LEU A 9 36.00 24.06 -26.22
N GLN A 10 36.48 25.20 -26.70
CA GLN A 10 36.39 25.58 -28.10
C GLN A 10 37.27 24.67 -28.98
N SER A 11 38.48 24.29 -28.53
CA SER A 11 39.29 23.28 -29.22
C SER A 11 38.66 21.89 -29.19
N PHE A 12 37.97 21.48 -28.13
CA PHE A 12 37.23 20.20 -28.12
C PHE A 12 36.07 20.18 -29.12
N VAL A 13 35.42 21.33 -29.34
CA VAL A 13 34.33 21.48 -30.33
C VAL A 13 34.87 21.56 -31.76
N GLU A 14 36.05 22.17 -31.95
CA GLU A 14 36.68 22.38 -33.25
C GLU A 14 37.47 21.15 -33.74
N ASP A 15 38.17 20.43 -32.85
CA ASP A 15 39.10 19.34 -33.21
C ASP A 15 38.50 17.92 -33.14
N ASP A 16 37.40 17.70 -32.41
CA ASP A 16 36.75 16.38 -32.34
C ASP A 16 35.21 16.48 -32.36
N PRO A 17 34.60 16.67 -33.55
CA PRO A 17 33.16 16.48 -33.65
C PRO A 17 32.87 15.05 -33.18
N VAL A 18 31.88 14.90 -32.29
CA VAL A 18 31.55 13.65 -31.57
C VAL A 18 31.40 12.38 -32.44
N ILE A 19 31.40 12.54 -33.77
CA ILE A 19 31.11 11.57 -34.82
C ILE A 19 32.36 11.34 -35.73
N SER A 20 33.56 11.78 -35.37
CA SER A 20 34.75 11.78 -36.25
C SER A 20 35.36 10.41 -36.58
N SER A 21 35.01 9.34 -35.86
CA SER A 21 35.60 8.02 -36.08
C SER A 21 34.73 7.12 -36.98
N GLU A 22 35.26 6.80 -38.15
CA GLU A 22 34.84 5.79 -39.15
C GLU A 22 34.18 6.32 -40.44
N GLY A 23 34.82 5.98 -41.56
CA GLY A 23 34.62 6.55 -42.88
C GLY A 23 33.21 6.37 -43.45
N GLY A 24 32.58 7.50 -43.80
CA GLY A 24 31.30 7.54 -44.52
C GLY A 24 30.45 8.80 -44.29
N ALA A 25 30.77 9.64 -43.31
CA ALA A 25 29.81 10.56 -42.69
C ALA A 25 29.91 12.06 -43.05
N SER A 26 30.53 12.48 -44.17
CA SER A 26 30.76 13.92 -44.44
C SER A 26 29.47 14.77 -44.50
N LEU A 27 28.39 14.26 -45.08
CA LEU A 27 27.10 14.95 -45.14
C LEU A 27 26.39 14.97 -43.78
N LEU A 28 26.42 13.87 -43.03
CA LEU A 28 25.79 13.80 -41.71
C LEU A 28 26.50 14.74 -40.72
N HIS A 29 27.84 14.84 -40.81
CA HIS A 29 28.64 15.80 -40.06
C HIS A 29 28.28 17.24 -40.41
N ALA A 30 28.21 17.56 -41.71
CA ALA A 30 27.85 18.90 -42.17
C ALA A 30 26.44 19.28 -41.72
N LEU A 31 25.46 18.38 -41.84
CA LEU A 31 24.09 18.59 -41.37
C LEU A 31 24.05 18.76 -39.85
N THR A 32 24.73 17.89 -39.08
CA THR A 32 24.75 17.97 -37.62
C THR A 32 25.36 19.29 -37.14
N ARG A 33 26.45 19.73 -37.78
CA ARG A 33 27.06 21.04 -37.54
C ARG A 33 26.09 22.17 -37.86
N GLU A 34 25.48 22.16 -39.03
CA GLU A 34 24.52 23.19 -39.45
C GLU A 34 23.30 23.28 -38.52
N PHE A 35 22.79 22.14 -38.04
CA PHE A 35 21.67 22.11 -37.10
C PHE A 35 21.98 22.70 -35.72
N HIS A 36 23.26 22.82 -35.36
CA HIS A 36 23.70 23.28 -34.02
C HIS A 36 24.49 24.59 -34.06
N CYS A 37 25.03 24.99 -35.22
CA CYS A 37 25.65 26.29 -35.41
C CYS A 37 24.59 27.37 -35.67
N ASN A 38 24.81 28.58 -35.12
CA ASN A 38 23.99 29.77 -35.38
C ASN A 38 22.49 29.56 -35.16
N THR A 39 22.11 28.76 -34.16
CA THR A 39 20.71 28.57 -33.78
C THR A 39 20.13 29.89 -33.27
N TRP A 40 18.87 30.18 -33.61
CA TRP A 40 18.19 31.43 -33.24
C TRP A 40 16.70 31.19 -33.01
N PHE A 41 16.08 32.08 -32.24
CA PHE A 41 14.62 32.11 -32.04
C PHE A 41 14.11 33.55 -31.88
N VAL A 42 12.80 33.71 -32.01
CA VAL A 42 12.05 34.95 -31.72
C VAL A 42 10.89 34.53 -30.83
N LEU A 43 10.61 35.29 -29.76
CA LEU A 43 9.45 35.03 -28.92
C LEU A 43 8.17 35.54 -29.58
N GLN A 44 7.03 34.94 -29.25
CA GLN A 44 5.75 35.43 -29.74
C GLN A 44 5.56 36.87 -29.25
N ASP A 45 5.26 37.78 -30.18
CA ASP A 45 5.14 39.23 -29.98
C ASP A 45 6.46 39.99 -29.77
N ASP A 46 7.59 39.35 -30.02
CA ASP A 46 8.91 39.99 -29.99
C ASP A 46 9.43 40.27 -31.41
N HIS A 47 10.28 41.29 -31.55
CA HIS A 47 10.87 41.70 -32.84
C HIS A 47 12.38 41.48 -32.89
N GLU A 48 12.99 41.09 -31.77
CA GLU A 48 14.43 40.82 -31.70
C GLU A 48 14.75 39.35 -31.98
N ILE A 49 15.77 39.13 -32.82
CA ILE A 49 16.30 37.79 -33.09
C ILE A 49 17.32 37.47 -32.00
N VAL A 50 17.03 36.44 -31.21
CA VAL A 50 17.95 35.94 -30.19
C VAL A 50 18.74 34.78 -30.75
N MET A 51 20.05 34.95 -30.89
CA MET A 51 20.97 33.89 -31.29
C MET A 51 21.46 33.10 -30.07
N THR A 52 21.30 31.79 -30.10
CA THR A 52 21.80 30.88 -29.07
C THR A 52 23.24 30.45 -29.38
N ARG A 53 24.15 30.70 -28.43
CA ARG A 53 25.58 30.34 -28.56
C ARG A 53 25.96 29.03 -27.85
N ARG A 54 25.07 28.53 -26.99
CA ARG A 54 25.28 27.30 -26.20
C ARG A 54 23.98 26.52 -26.11
N GLY A 55 24.11 25.20 -26.06
CA GLY A 55 23.00 24.26 -25.98
C GLY A 55 22.50 23.81 -27.35
N THR A 56 21.62 22.83 -27.32
CA THR A 56 20.92 22.30 -28.50
C THR A 56 19.55 22.96 -28.62
N ARG A 57 18.95 22.95 -29.82
CA ARG A 57 17.62 23.54 -30.04
C ARG A 57 16.54 22.74 -29.27
N PRO A 58 15.78 23.34 -28.34
CA PRO A 58 14.69 22.66 -27.66
C PRO A 58 13.63 22.16 -28.66
N GLY A 59 13.19 20.91 -28.51
CA GLY A 59 12.20 20.29 -29.40
C GLY A 59 12.75 19.79 -30.75
N GLY A 60 14.06 19.91 -30.99
CA GLY A 60 14.71 19.27 -32.14
C GLY A 60 14.95 17.79 -31.88
N CYS A 61 14.55 16.91 -32.80
CA CYS A 61 14.73 15.45 -32.65
C CYS A 61 16.21 15.02 -32.55
N LEU A 62 17.13 15.79 -33.15
CA LEU A 62 18.56 15.51 -33.12
C LEU A 62 19.21 15.93 -31.78
N ALA A 63 18.61 16.87 -31.05
CA ALA A 63 19.15 17.40 -29.81
C ALA A 63 19.29 16.31 -28.73
N ASP A 64 18.28 15.46 -28.59
CA ASP A 64 18.25 14.39 -27.58
C ASP A 64 19.31 13.31 -27.87
N ALA A 65 19.49 12.96 -29.15
CA ALA A 65 20.51 12.01 -29.58
C ALA A 65 21.91 12.56 -29.33
N MET A 66 22.16 13.83 -29.68
CA MET A 66 23.44 14.48 -29.44
C MET A 66 23.78 14.62 -27.97
N PHE A 67 22.79 14.98 -27.14
CA PHE A 67 22.98 15.01 -25.69
C PHE A 67 23.32 13.61 -25.15
N SER A 68 22.65 12.56 -25.63
CA SER A 68 22.94 11.18 -25.22
C SER A 68 24.36 10.76 -25.58
N LEU A 69 24.87 11.14 -26.76
CA LEU A 69 26.25 10.88 -27.17
C LEU A 69 27.27 11.66 -26.32
N LEU A 70 27.01 12.94 -26.05
CA LEU A 70 27.83 13.76 -25.15
C LEU A 70 27.86 13.14 -23.74
N PHE A 71 26.70 12.78 -23.20
CA PHE A 71 26.58 12.23 -21.86
C PHE A 71 27.28 10.88 -21.73
N ASN A 72 27.28 10.06 -22.80
CA ASN A 72 28.08 8.84 -22.84
C ASN A 72 29.58 9.14 -22.66
N ARG A 73 30.12 10.14 -23.37
CA ARG A 73 31.54 10.57 -23.20
C ARG A 73 31.82 11.05 -21.78
N VAL A 74 30.90 11.78 -21.14
CA VAL A 74 31.01 12.19 -19.72
C VAL A 74 31.13 10.96 -18.81
N LEU A 75 30.30 9.95 -19.02
CA LEU A 75 30.31 8.73 -18.21
C LEU A 75 31.56 7.89 -18.46
N THR A 76 32.03 7.79 -19.70
CA THR A 76 33.32 7.16 -20.04
C THR A 76 34.47 7.87 -19.34
N ARG A 77 34.44 9.21 -19.29
CA ARG A 77 35.46 10.02 -18.62
C ARG A 77 35.48 9.81 -17.10
N ARG A 78 34.31 9.78 -16.46
CA ARG A 78 34.19 9.45 -15.03
C ARG A 78 34.73 8.04 -14.75
N GLY A 79 34.56 7.13 -15.70
CA GLY A 79 35.03 5.76 -15.60
C GLY A 79 34.14 4.89 -14.72
N SER A 80 34.72 3.77 -14.30
CA SER A 80 34.07 2.70 -13.54
C SER A 80 34.74 2.56 -12.18
N PHE A 81 33.93 2.30 -11.15
CA PHE A 81 34.42 2.08 -9.79
C PHE A 81 34.37 0.59 -9.39
N ARG A 82 34.46 -0.29 -10.41
CA ARG A 82 34.57 -1.75 -10.25
C ARG A 82 35.85 -2.17 -9.54
N GLU A 83 36.99 -1.53 -9.88
CA GLU A 83 38.29 -1.85 -9.29
C GLU A 83 38.32 -1.57 -7.78
N ASN A 84 37.58 -0.55 -7.34
CA ASN A 84 37.43 -0.20 -5.92
C ASN A 84 36.45 -1.13 -5.18
N GLY A 85 35.78 -2.05 -5.89
CA GLY A 85 34.74 -2.92 -5.32
C GLY A 85 33.47 -2.17 -4.92
N TRP A 86 33.23 -0.97 -5.47
CA TRP A 86 32.09 -0.13 -5.10
C TRP A 86 30.89 -0.25 -6.04
N ALA A 87 31.06 -0.92 -7.18
CA ALA A 87 29.99 -1.19 -8.12
C ALA A 87 29.11 -2.36 -7.61
N PRO A 88 27.77 -2.19 -7.52
CA PRO A 88 26.89 -3.28 -7.15
C PRO A 88 26.93 -4.38 -8.20
N LYS A 89 27.11 -5.62 -7.74
CA LYS A 89 27.11 -6.81 -8.59
C LYS A 89 25.82 -7.59 -8.37
N ILE A 90 25.09 -7.82 -9.46
CA ILE A 90 23.87 -8.61 -9.46
C ILE A 90 24.22 -10.02 -9.97
N PRO A 91 23.94 -11.08 -9.21
CA PRO A 91 24.13 -12.44 -9.70
C PRO A 91 23.19 -12.73 -10.85
N TRP A 92 23.70 -13.40 -11.88
CA TRP A 92 22.93 -13.76 -13.07
C TRP A 92 23.22 -15.20 -13.50
N SER A 93 22.16 -15.93 -13.84
CA SER A 93 22.23 -17.31 -14.33
C SER A 93 22.85 -17.43 -15.74
N GLY A 94 23.06 -16.31 -16.44
CA GLY A 94 23.48 -16.28 -17.85
C GLY A 94 22.35 -16.60 -18.83
N LYS A 95 21.14 -16.85 -18.33
CA LYS A 95 19.94 -17.08 -19.13
C LYS A 95 18.86 -16.07 -18.74
N ARG A 96 17.99 -15.75 -19.69
CA ARG A 96 16.75 -15.03 -19.39
C ARG A 96 15.71 -16.02 -18.90
N ASP A 97 15.83 -16.46 -17.66
CA ASP A 97 14.87 -17.34 -17.02
C ASP A 97 14.14 -16.65 -15.86
N LEU A 98 13.01 -17.25 -15.46
CA LEU A 98 12.23 -16.80 -14.32
C LEU A 98 12.76 -17.34 -12.98
N VAL A 99 13.72 -18.27 -13.04
CA VAL A 99 14.17 -19.00 -11.86
C VAL A 99 14.83 -18.04 -10.88
N GLU A 100 14.40 -18.05 -9.62
CA GLU A 100 15.06 -17.33 -8.54
C GLU A 100 16.49 -17.88 -8.45
N CYS A 101 17.50 -17.03 -8.69
CA CYS A 101 18.89 -17.42 -8.47
C CYS A 101 19.08 -17.53 -6.95
N SER A 102 18.81 -18.73 -6.41
CA SER A 102 18.79 -18.98 -4.96
C SER A 102 20.18 -18.81 -4.33
N ASP A 103 21.23 -19.01 -5.12
CA ASP A 103 22.61 -19.04 -4.66
C ASP A 103 23.35 -17.81 -5.19
N PHE A 104 23.19 -16.69 -4.48
CA PHE A 104 23.89 -15.42 -4.76
C PHE A 104 25.42 -15.59 -4.82
N GLU A 105 25.97 -16.58 -4.10
CA GLU A 105 27.41 -16.87 -4.04
C GLU A 105 27.90 -17.78 -5.17
N ASN A 106 27.03 -18.63 -5.76
CA ASN A 106 27.39 -19.62 -6.79
C ASN A 106 26.85 -19.26 -8.19
N ALA A 107 26.35 -18.03 -8.38
CA ALA A 107 25.86 -17.61 -9.69
C ALA A 107 27.00 -17.65 -10.73
N PRO A 108 26.76 -18.23 -11.92
CA PRO A 108 27.81 -18.43 -12.92
C PRO A 108 28.33 -17.11 -13.49
N LEU A 109 27.52 -16.05 -13.47
CA LEU A 109 27.89 -14.72 -13.95
C LEU A 109 27.47 -13.64 -12.95
N GLN A 110 28.20 -12.52 -12.97
CA GLN A 110 27.86 -11.31 -12.22
C GLN A 110 27.77 -10.15 -13.20
N VAL A 111 26.75 -9.30 -13.02
CA VAL A 111 26.50 -8.13 -13.87
C VAL A 111 26.56 -6.89 -13.00
N ASP A 112 27.36 -5.92 -13.42
CA ASP A 112 27.49 -4.65 -12.70
C ASP A 112 26.28 -3.75 -12.97
N ALA A 113 25.65 -3.27 -11.90
CA ALA A 113 24.52 -2.35 -11.94
C ALA A 113 24.93 -0.97 -11.43
N GLN A 114 25.80 -0.31 -12.21
CA GLN A 114 26.47 0.92 -11.80
C GLN A 114 25.58 2.16 -11.91
N ASP A 115 25.01 2.40 -13.08
CA ASP A 115 24.27 3.63 -13.38
C ASP A 115 22.91 3.34 -14.00
N ILE A 116 21.90 4.09 -13.56
CA ILE A 116 20.56 4.14 -14.13
C ILE A 116 20.41 5.53 -14.75
N ILE A 117 20.26 5.58 -16.07
CA ILE A 117 20.31 6.83 -16.84
C ILE A 117 19.04 6.97 -17.66
N TYR A 118 18.42 8.14 -17.58
CA TYR A 118 17.35 8.55 -18.48
C TYR A 118 17.53 10.02 -18.83
N ALA A 119 17.91 10.32 -20.07
CA ALA A 119 18.31 11.66 -20.48
C ALA A 119 19.37 12.25 -19.51
N ASP A 120 19.08 13.38 -18.86
CA ASP A 120 19.94 14.06 -17.89
C ASP A 120 19.80 13.50 -16.45
N ASP A 121 18.78 12.69 -16.18
CA ASP A 121 18.59 12.05 -14.87
C ASP A 121 19.55 10.85 -14.74
N LEU A 122 20.60 11.04 -13.94
CA LEU A 122 21.57 10.00 -13.55
C LEU A 122 21.35 9.57 -12.09
N ALA A 123 21.20 8.26 -11.88
CA ALA A 123 21.27 7.64 -10.57
C ALA A 123 22.42 6.63 -10.53
N THR A 124 23.43 6.90 -9.71
CA THR A 124 24.61 6.05 -9.53
C THR A 124 24.45 5.20 -8.28
N CYS A 125 24.52 3.89 -8.44
CA CYS A 125 24.40 2.91 -7.37
C CYS A 125 25.77 2.57 -6.81
N ILE A 126 25.91 2.62 -5.48
CA ILE A 126 27.20 2.47 -4.78
C ILE A 126 27.01 1.49 -3.62
N VAL A 127 27.90 0.51 -3.51
CA VAL A 127 27.96 -0.44 -2.39
C VAL A 127 29.34 -0.41 -1.75
N THR A 128 29.43 -0.76 -0.48
CA THR A 128 30.70 -0.95 0.23
C THR A 128 30.62 -2.20 1.10
N SER A 129 31.76 -2.84 1.37
CA SER A 129 31.84 -4.00 2.27
C SER A 129 31.58 -3.61 3.74
N GLU A 130 31.89 -2.37 4.11
CA GLU A 130 31.74 -1.85 5.46
C GLU A 130 30.86 -0.60 5.48
N ALA A 131 30.06 -0.43 6.54
CA ALA A 131 29.23 0.76 6.70
C ALA A 131 30.06 2.04 6.79
N ALA A 132 31.25 1.97 7.43
CA ALA A 132 32.10 3.12 7.72
C ALA A 132 32.72 3.75 6.46
N SER A 133 32.95 2.95 5.40
CA SER A 133 33.51 3.42 4.14
C SER A 133 32.47 4.05 3.21
N LEU A 134 31.17 3.80 3.44
CA LEU A 134 30.10 4.27 2.57
C LEU A 134 30.09 5.79 2.34
N PRO A 135 30.15 6.67 3.37
CA PRO A 135 30.15 8.12 3.14
C PRO A 135 31.34 8.59 2.30
N ARG A 136 32.51 7.97 2.50
CA ARG A 136 33.74 8.30 1.75
C ARG A 136 33.63 7.86 0.29
N ALA A 137 33.14 6.65 0.03
CA ALA A 137 32.95 6.13 -1.32
C ALA A 137 31.97 7.01 -2.11
N VAL A 138 30.86 7.39 -1.48
CA VAL A 138 29.88 8.31 -2.08
C VAL A 138 30.49 9.68 -2.36
N ALA A 139 31.23 10.25 -1.40
CA ALA A 139 31.87 11.56 -1.59
C ALA A 139 32.85 11.54 -2.76
N HIS A 140 33.63 10.46 -2.89
CA HIS A 140 34.60 10.29 -3.97
C HIS A 140 33.92 10.19 -5.34
N ILE A 141 32.97 9.25 -5.50
CA ILE A 141 32.27 9.04 -6.78
C ILE A 141 31.47 10.29 -7.18
N ALA A 142 30.86 10.99 -6.22
CA ALA A 142 30.19 12.24 -6.49
C ALA A 142 31.16 13.33 -6.96
N GLY A 143 32.36 13.41 -6.38
CA GLY A 143 33.41 14.34 -6.81
C GLY A 143 33.81 14.08 -8.26
N GLU A 144 34.14 12.84 -8.58
CA GLU A 144 34.50 12.42 -9.95
C GLU A 144 33.39 12.70 -10.95
N ALA A 145 32.13 12.42 -10.58
CA ALA A 145 30.98 12.71 -11.44
C ALA A 145 30.81 14.22 -11.69
N LEU A 146 30.96 15.05 -10.66
CA LEU A 146 30.82 16.51 -10.78
C LEU A 146 31.96 17.15 -11.56
N ASP A 147 33.17 16.64 -11.42
CA ASP A 147 34.33 17.14 -12.16
C ASP A 147 34.29 16.68 -13.62
N SER A 148 33.86 15.44 -13.88
CA SER A 148 33.60 14.95 -15.25
C SER A 148 32.52 15.78 -15.95
N LEU A 149 31.44 16.15 -15.26
CA LEU A 149 30.42 17.06 -15.83
C LEU A 149 31.02 18.42 -16.18
N ALA A 150 31.84 18.99 -15.28
CA ALA A 150 32.43 20.30 -15.47
C ALA A 150 33.42 20.34 -16.66
N GLU A 151 34.18 19.27 -16.89
CA GLU A 151 35.11 19.13 -18.02
C GLU A 151 34.40 19.25 -19.39
N PHE A 152 33.16 18.76 -19.48
CA PHE A 152 32.33 18.88 -20.68
C PHE A 152 31.41 20.12 -20.67
N GLY A 153 31.63 21.08 -19.77
CA GLY A 153 30.86 22.31 -19.68
C GLY A 153 29.44 22.14 -19.13
N LEU A 154 29.15 21.03 -18.44
CA LEU A 154 27.87 20.75 -17.79
C LEU A 154 27.95 21.09 -16.29
N SER A 155 26.84 21.55 -15.73
CA SER A 155 26.73 21.86 -14.31
C SER A 155 25.57 21.10 -13.67
N ALA A 156 25.85 20.37 -12.59
CA ALA A 156 24.81 19.69 -11.82
C ALA A 156 24.02 20.68 -10.94
N ASN A 157 22.70 20.49 -10.86
CA ASN A 157 21.83 21.26 -9.99
C ASN A 157 21.79 20.66 -8.59
N LEU A 158 22.62 21.17 -7.70
CA LEU A 158 22.73 20.63 -6.35
C LEU A 158 21.54 21.03 -5.47
N GLY A 159 21.04 20.07 -4.71
CA GLY A 159 19.98 20.29 -3.74
C GLY A 159 19.11 19.06 -3.53
N PRO A 160 18.31 19.05 -2.45
CA PRO A 160 17.65 17.85 -1.94
C PRO A 160 16.59 17.26 -2.90
N ARG A 161 16.19 18.00 -3.93
CA ARG A 161 15.20 17.60 -4.95
C ARG A 161 15.79 17.41 -6.35
N LYS A 162 17.11 17.55 -6.52
CA LYS A 162 17.78 17.56 -7.83
C LYS A 162 19.05 16.70 -7.86
N THR A 163 20.02 16.98 -6.99
CA THR A 163 21.19 16.12 -6.82
C THR A 163 21.41 15.91 -5.33
N ALA A 164 21.06 14.72 -4.88
CA ALA A 164 21.04 14.32 -3.48
C ALA A 164 21.41 12.83 -3.36
N VAL A 165 21.75 12.41 -2.15
CA VAL A 165 22.15 11.04 -1.84
C VAL A 165 21.08 10.37 -0.99
N LEU A 166 20.69 9.15 -1.37
CA LEU A 166 19.94 8.24 -0.50
C LEU A 166 20.92 7.25 0.16
N LEU A 167 21.28 7.49 1.42
CA LEU A 167 22.22 6.63 2.15
C LEU A 167 21.49 5.56 2.98
N CYS A 168 21.89 4.30 2.81
CA CYS A 168 21.43 3.18 3.64
C CYS A 168 22.62 2.42 4.25
N PRO A 169 23.26 2.94 5.33
CA PRO A 169 24.30 2.20 6.04
C PRO A 169 23.71 0.94 6.69
N ALA A 170 24.30 -0.22 6.42
CA ALA A 170 23.89 -1.52 6.92
C ALA A 170 25.08 -2.30 7.51
N GLY A 171 24.81 -3.26 8.40
CA GLY A 171 25.84 -4.07 9.06
C GLY A 171 26.51 -3.41 10.26
N VAL A 172 27.69 -3.93 10.63
CA VAL A 172 28.47 -3.47 11.79
C VAL A 172 28.92 -2.02 11.57
N GLY A 173 28.76 -1.17 12.59
CA GLY A 173 29.11 0.26 12.51
C GLY A 173 28.05 1.16 11.87
N ALA A 174 26.96 0.62 11.31
CA ALA A 174 25.91 1.40 10.66
C ALA A 174 25.21 2.43 11.57
N LYS A 175 25.11 2.16 12.88
CA LYS A 175 24.54 3.12 13.85
C LYS A 175 25.43 4.35 14.00
N SER A 176 26.74 4.15 14.13
CA SER A 176 27.74 5.22 14.24
C SER A 176 27.74 6.10 13.00
N VAL A 177 27.69 5.48 11.81
CA VAL A 177 27.63 6.21 10.53
C VAL A 177 26.35 7.02 10.39
N ARG A 178 25.19 6.46 10.79
CA ARG A 178 23.92 7.20 10.78
C ARG A 178 23.97 8.41 11.73
N GLU A 179 24.52 8.25 12.93
CA GLU A 179 24.71 9.35 13.87
C GLU A 179 25.64 10.43 13.28
N GLN A 180 26.76 10.03 12.70
CA GLN A 180 27.72 10.96 12.10
C GLN A 180 27.09 11.74 10.94
N VAL A 181 26.45 11.06 9.98
CA VAL A 181 25.93 11.70 8.77
C VAL A 181 24.66 12.50 9.05
N PHE A 182 23.66 11.90 9.71
CA PHE A 182 22.34 12.52 9.84
C PHE A 182 22.23 13.44 11.07
N PHE A 183 22.93 13.14 12.16
CA PHE A 183 22.87 13.96 13.37
C PHE A 183 24.00 15.00 13.43
N ARG A 184 25.27 14.56 13.41
CA ARG A 184 26.42 15.48 13.54
C ARG A 184 26.59 16.37 12.33
N ASN A 185 26.55 15.78 11.13
CA ASN A 185 26.69 16.52 9.87
C ASN A 185 25.37 17.06 9.34
N LYS A 186 24.25 16.89 10.07
CA LYS A 186 22.90 17.38 9.71
C LYS A 186 22.46 16.97 8.30
N GLY A 187 22.83 15.76 7.88
CA GLY A 187 22.52 15.24 6.55
C GLY A 187 23.35 15.86 5.42
N LYS A 188 24.46 16.55 5.69
CA LYS A 188 25.34 17.10 4.67
C LYS A 188 26.60 16.26 4.51
N LEU A 189 26.87 15.85 3.27
CA LEU A 189 28.07 15.11 2.90
C LEU A 189 29.03 16.05 2.17
N MET A 190 30.26 16.17 2.66
CA MET A 190 31.29 16.99 1.99
C MET A 190 31.89 16.20 0.84
N VAL A 191 31.79 16.76 -0.37
CA VAL A 191 32.41 16.25 -1.59
C VAL A 191 33.65 17.07 -1.86
N LEU A 192 34.80 16.40 -1.82
CA LEU A 192 36.09 17.01 -2.10
C LEU A 192 36.31 17.03 -3.62
N ARG A 193 36.42 18.24 -4.15
CA ARG A 193 36.77 18.59 -5.53
C ARG A 193 37.56 19.90 -5.48
N GLU A 194 38.00 20.45 -6.61
CA GLU A 194 38.74 21.73 -6.65
C GLU A 194 38.05 22.84 -5.84
N ASN A 195 36.72 22.91 -5.92
CA ASN A 195 35.88 23.73 -5.05
C ASN A 195 34.96 22.83 -4.22
N ALA A 196 35.27 22.59 -2.94
CA ALA A 196 34.49 21.70 -2.09
C ALA A 196 32.98 22.03 -2.12
N VAL A 197 32.14 21.00 -2.26
CA VAL A 197 30.68 21.17 -2.28
C VAL A 197 29.99 20.22 -1.33
N THR A 198 28.85 20.63 -0.78
CA THR A 198 28.01 19.79 0.07
C THR A 198 26.89 19.14 -0.73
N LEU A 199 26.74 17.82 -0.58
CA LEU A 199 25.56 17.08 -1.03
C LEU A 199 24.59 16.81 0.12
N ASP A 200 23.29 16.93 -0.16
CA ASP A 200 22.24 16.60 0.79
C ASP A 200 21.98 15.09 0.80
N SER A 201 22.11 14.48 1.98
CA SER A 201 21.65 13.13 2.29
C SER A 201 20.20 13.18 2.71
N VAL A 202 19.32 12.61 1.90
CA VAL A 202 17.86 12.66 2.08
C VAL A 202 17.31 11.31 2.54
N SER A 203 16.15 11.34 3.19
CA SER A 203 15.45 10.11 3.63
C SER A 203 14.53 9.52 2.56
N SER A 204 14.08 10.37 1.63
CA SER A 204 13.26 10.03 0.47
C SER A 204 13.60 10.90 -0.73
N TYR A 205 13.57 10.34 -1.92
CA TYR A 205 13.88 11.03 -3.17
C TYR A 205 12.90 10.65 -4.28
N LYS A 206 12.53 11.60 -5.13
CA LYS A 206 11.67 11.33 -6.29
C LYS A 206 12.54 11.25 -7.55
N HIS A 207 12.61 10.08 -8.16
CA HIS A 207 13.37 9.84 -9.38
C HIS A 207 12.45 9.24 -10.46
N LEU A 208 12.42 9.86 -11.65
CA LEU A 208 11.57 9.45 -12.79
C LEU A 208 10.10 9.21 -12.43
N GLY A 209 9.57 9.98 -11.47
CA GLY A 209 8.17 9.88 -11.04
C GLY A 209 7.90 8.85 -9.93
N SER A 210 8.90 8.09 -9.49
CA SER A 210 8.82 7.13 -8.38
C SER A 210 9.50 7.70 -7.13
N CYS A 211 8.91 7.46 -5.96
CA CYS A 211 9.43 7.86 -4.66
C CYS A 211 10.22 6.71 -4.03
N LEU A 212 11.53 6.90 -3.93
CA LEU A 212 12.46 5.99 -3.27
C LEU A 212 12.69 6.45 -1.82
N THR A 213 12.89 5.51 -0.91
CA THR A 213 13.25 5.78 0.48
C THR A 213 14.50 5.01 0.85
N HIS A 214 15.28 5.53 1.81
CA HIS A 214 16.51 4.88 2.26
C HIS A 214 16.32 3.44 2.79
N ASN A 215 15.10 3.10 3.25
CA ASN A 215 14.76 1.78 3.77
C ASN A 215 13.98 0.91 2.77
N SER A 216 13.93 1.31 1.48
CA SER A 216 13.20 0.60 0.42
C SER A 216 11.71 0.39 0.70
N SER A 217 11.11 1.21 1.57
CA SER A 217 9.69 1.14 1.90
C SER A 217 8.82 1.72 0.78
N MET A 218 7.90 0.90 0.27
CA MET A 218 6.93 1.33 -0.75
C MET A 218 5.86 2.29 -0.21
N LEU A 219 5.78 2.51 1.10
CA LEU A 219 4.72 3.31 1.70
C LEU A 219 4.69 4.75 1.15
N ALA A 220 5.84 5.38 0.96
CA ALA A 220 5.95 6.72 0.41
C ALA A 220 5.45 6.77 -1.05
N GLU A 221 5.87 5.81 -1.86
CA GLU A 221 5.43 5.65 -3.25
C GLU A 221 3.92 5.42 -3.36
N ILE A 222 3.38 4.47 -2.59
CA ILE A 222 1.94 4.20 -2.58
C ILE A 222 1.14 5.43 -2.18
N ARG A 223 1.58 6.17 -1.14
CA ARG A 223 0.91 7.41 -0.72
C ARG A 223 0.98 8.48 -1.80
N ALA A 224 2.13 8.66 -2.44
CA ALA A 224 2.31 9.63 -3.51
C ALA A 224 1.39 9.31 -4.71
N LYS A 225 1.39 8.07 -5.19
CA LYS A 225 0.54 7.61 -6.30
C LYS A 225 -0.94 7.68 -5.95
N MET A 226 -1.32 7.30 -4.73
CA MET A 226 -2.68 7.48 -4.24
C MET A 226 -3.07 8.96 -4.15
N GLY A 227 -2.14 9.86 -3.83
CA GLY A 227 -2.33 11.31 -3.84
C GLY A 227 -2.67 11.82 -5.23
N VAL A 228 -1.87 11.42 -6.24
CA VAL A 228 -2.13 11.74 -7.66
C VAL A 228 -3.52 11.24 -8.08
N ALA A 229 -3.85 10.00 -7.77
CA ALA A 229 -5.15 9.41 -8.11
C ALA A 229 -6.31 10.15 -7.43
N LYS A 230 -6.17 10.48 -6.14
CA LYS A 230 -7.18 11.25 -5.41
C LYS A 230 -7.36 12.65 -5.99
N ALA A 231 -6.28 13.35 -6.34
CA ALA A 231 -6.34 14.68 -6.95
C ALA A 231 -7.13 14.62 -8.28
N ALA A 232 -6.76 13.70 -9.17
CA ALA A 232 -7.46 13.47 -10.44
C ALA A 232 -8.94 13.09 -10.23
N PHE A 233 -9.25 12.26 -9.23
CA PHE A 233 -10.63 11.94 -8.88
C PHE A 233 -11.40 13.16 -8.36
N HIS A 234 -10.77 14.00 -7.55
CA HIS A 234 -11.39 15.17 -6.95
C HIS A 234 -11.71 16.25 -7.98
N GLU A 235 -10.82 16.47 -8.95
CA GLU A 235 -11.01 17.38 -10.09
C GLU A 235 -12.32 17.05 -10.85
N GLY A 236 -12.52 15.78 -11.21
CA GLY A 236 -13.71 15.32 -11.92
C GLY A 236 -14.88 14.90 -11.02
N GLN A 237 -14.80 15.09 -9.70
CA GLN A 237 -15.70 14.39 -8.78
C GLN A 237 -17.18 14.76 -8.98
N ARG A 238 -17.52 16.06 -8.97
CA ARG A 238 -18.91 16.50 -9.03
C ARG A 238 -19.48 16.42 -10.45
N LEU A 239 -18.65 16.78 -11.44
CA LEU A 239 -19.06 16.90 -12.84
C LEU A 239 -19.11 15.55 -13.55
N ILE A 240 -18.19 14.63 -13.21
CA ILE A 240 -18.01 13.37 -13.91
C ILE A 240 -18.29 12.20 -12.98
N PHE A 241 -17.41 11.92 -12.02
CA PHE A 241 -17.35 10.63 -11.33
C PHE A 241 -18.53 10.37 -10.38
N CYS A 242 -19.06 11.40 -9.74
CA CYS A 242 -20.23 11.34 -8.86
C CYS A 242 -21.44 12.10 -9.44
N SER A 243 -21.45 12.39 -10.74
CA SER A 243 -22.61 12.98 -11.42
C SER A 243 -23.69 11.94 -11.66
N GLY A 244 -24.95 12.30 -11.39
CA GLY A 244 -26.12 11.48 -11.73
C GLY A 244 -26.52 11.58 -13.20
N GLN A 245 -26.01 12.58 -13.92
CA GLN A 245 -26.34 12.83 -15.32
C GLN A 245 -25.53 11.93 -16.28
N ILE A 246 -24.49 11.26 -15.78
CA ILE A 246 -23.64 10.37 -16.57
C ILE A 246 -23.86 8.94 -16.11
N CYS A 247 -24.21 8.06 -17.04
CA CYS A 247 -24.42 6.65 -16.74
C CYS A 247 -23.16 6.00 -16.13
N LEU A 248 -23.35 5.02 -15.25
CA LEU A 248 -22.25 4.43 -14.47
C LEU A 248 -21.12 3.91 -15.36
N ARG A 249 -21.45 3.21 -16.46
CA ARG A 249 -20.48 2.67 -17.41
C ARG A 249 -19.53 3.73 -17.98
N ARG A 250 -20.05 4.91 -18.36
CA ARG A 250 -19.23 6.02 -18.86
C ARG A 250 -18.34 6.61 -17.76
N ARG A 251 -18.87 6.77 -16.54
CA ARG A 251 -18.10 7.25 -15.38
C ARG A 251 -16.95 6.31 -15.03
N THR A 252 -17.21 5.00 -15.04
CA THR A 252 -16.19 3.97 -14.85
C THR A 252 -15.12 4.02 -15.94
N SER A 253 -15.52 4.15 -17.21
CA SER A 253 -14.58 4.25 -18.33
C SER A 253 -13.64 5.46 -18.18
N LEU A 254 -14.18 6.63 -17.85
CA LEU A 254 -13.38 7.85 -17.62
C LEU A 254 -12.48 7.69 -16.39
N PHE A 255 -12.99 7.08 -15.32
CA PHE A 255 -12.21 6.81 -14.13
C PHE A 255 -11.01 5.92 -14.44
N ARG A 256 -11.20 4.87 -15.25
CA ARG A 256 -10.12 3.97 -15.67
C ARG A 256 -9.06 4.70 -16.50
N THR A 257 -9.47 5.51 -17.47
CA THR A 257 -8.54 6.19 -18.39
C THR A 257 -7.79 7.35 -17.73
N HIS A 258 -8.39 8.04 -16.77
CA HIS A 258 -7.79 9.21 -16.15
C HIS A 258 -7.19 8.91 -14.76
N VAL A 259 -8.00 8.38 -13.83
CA VAL A 259 -7.60 8.19 -12.43
C VAL A 259 -6.70 6.97 -12.25
N LEU A 260 -7.13 5.80 -12.77
CA LEU A 260 -6.32 4.58 -12.62
C LEU A 260 -5.04 4.62 -13.44
N ALA A 261 -5.05 5.25 -14.63
CA ALA A 261 -3.84 5.39 -15.43
C ALA A 261 -2.72 6.09 -14.64
N GLY A 262 -3.03 7.21 -13.98
CA GLY A 262 -2.06 7.89 -13.11
C GLY A 262 -1.64 7.07 -11.89
N LEU A 263 -2.59 6.39 -11.24
CA LEU A 263 -2.32 5.54 -10.07
C LEU A 263 -1.36 4.39 -10.38
N LEU A 264 -1.58 3.73 -11.51
CA LEU A 264 -0.93 2.47 -11.88
C LEU A 264 0.34 2.67 -12.73
N THR A 265 0.68 3.92 -13.05
CA THR A 265 1.92 4.23 -13.77
C THR A 265 3.13 3.77 -12.95
N GLY A 266 3.87 2.80 -13.47
CA GLY A 266 5.03 2.19 -12.80
C GLY A 266 4.70 1.07 -11.81
N ALA A 267 3.42 0.75 -11.58
CA ALA A 267 3.01 -0.26 -10.60
C ALA A 267 3.45 -1.68 -10.95
N GLY A 268 3.71 -1.96 -12.23
CA GLY A 268 4.23 -3.25 -12.68
C GLY A 268 5.62 -3.60 -12.14
N ALA A 269 6.41 -2.60 -11.75
CA ALA A 269 7.73 -2.77 -11.15
C ALA A 269 7.70 -2.79 -9.61
N TRP A 270 6.53 -2.65 -8.98
CA TRP A 270 6.44 -2.66 -7.53
C TRP A 270 6.82 -4.02 -6.95
N PRO A 271 7.68 -4.06 -5.91
CA PRO A 271 7.93 -5.29 -5.16
C PRO A 271 6.65 -5.74 -4.43
N LEU A 272 6.73 -6.88 -3.73
CA LEU A 272 5.64 -7.28 -2.86
C LEU A 272 5.38 -6.19 -1.81
N LEU A 273 4.14 -5.73 -1.75
CA LEU A 273 3.73 -4.72 -0.79
C LEU A 273 3.54 -5.39 0.57
N CYS A 274 4.10 -4.80 1.62
CA CYS A 274 3.77 -5.19 2.98
C CYS A 274 2.28 -4.92 3.27
N GLU A 275 1.73 -5.58 4.29
CA GLU A 275 0.29 -5.51 4.60
C GLU A 275 -0.22 -4.07 4.80
N SER A 276 0.57 -3.22 5.45
CA SER A 276 0.21 -1.82 5.68
C SER A 276 0.12 -1.00 4.38
N SER A 277 1.09 -1.18 3.48
CA SER A 277 1.10 -0.52 2.17
C SER A 277 -0.02 -1.05 1.27
N TRP A 278 -0.24 -2.37 1.31
CA TRP A 278 -1.34 -3.03 0.59
C TRP A 278 -2.70 -2.49 1.04
N LYS A 279 -2.93 -2.39 2.35
CA LYS A 279 -4.18 -1.90 2.93
C LYS A 279 -4.50 -0.47 2.51
N ILE A 280 -3.49 0.42 2.48
CA ILE A 280 -3.68 1.81 2.02
C ILE A 280 -4.08 1.86 0.55
N PHE A 281 -3.40 1.08 -0.29
CA PHE A 281 -3.70 0.98 -1.73
C PHE A 281 -5.11 0.42 -1.96
N GLU A 282 -5.42 -0.73 -1.36
CA GLU A 282 -6.70 -1.42 -1.48
C GLU A 282 -7.87 -0.52 -1.00
N GLN A 283 -7.77 0.04 0.21
CA GLN A 283 -8.81 0.91 0.75
C GLN A 283 -8.97 2.19 -0.08
N GLY A 284 -7.86 2.75 -0.57
CA GLY A 284 -7.88 3.92 -1.45
C GLY A 284 -8.72 3.69 -2.70
N ILE A 285 -8.53 2.55 -3.37
CA ILE A 285 -9.30 2.18 -4.56
C ILE A 285 -10.76 1.91 -4.21
N TYR A 286 -11.05 1.08 -3.20
CA TYR A 286 -12.44 0.76 -2.85
C TYR A 286 -13.22 2.00 -2.39
N ASN A 287 -12.58 2.98 -1.74
CA ASN A 287 -13.20 4.25 -1.41
C ASN A 287 -13.63 5.03 -2.66
N MET A 288 -12.78 5.09 -3.70
CA MET A 288 -13.13 5.74 -4.97
C MET A 288 -14.22 4.94 -5.72
N TYR A 289 -14.10 3.62 -5.78
CA TYR A 289 -15.11 2.72 -6.36
C TYR A 289 -16.48 2.92 -5.71
N ARG A 290 -16.54 2.94 -4.38
CA ARG A 290 -17.80 3.17 -3.66
C ARG A 290 -18.41 4.54 -3.99
N ARG A 291 -17.59 5.58 -4.14
CA ARG A 291 -18.06 6.93 -4.53
C ARG A 291 -18.60 6.97 -5.96
N LEU A 292 -18.04 6.20 -6.89
CA LEU A 292 -18.58 6.03 -8.25
C LEU A 292 -20.00 5.45 -8.22
N LEU A 293 -20.29 4.52 -7.31
CA LEU A 293 -21.63 3.93 -7.20
C LEU A 293 -22.70 4.93 -6.70
N ARG A 294 -22.31 6.02 -6.04
CA ARG A 294 -23.24 7.02 -5.45
C ARG A 294 -24.33 6.37 -4.59
N VAL A 295 -23.94 5.39 -3.77
CA VAL A 295 -24.87 4.67 -2.88
C VAL A 295 -25.63 5.68 -2.01
N PRO A 296 -26.96 5.80 -2.13
CA PRO A 296 -27.75 6.74 -1.34
C PRO A 296 -27.61 6.45 0.15
N ARG A 297 -27.71 7.47 1.00
CA ARG A 297 -27.64 7.28 2.47
C ARG A 297 -28.77 6.40 2.99
N GLN A 298 -29.93 6.42 2.34
CA GLN A 298 -31.09 5.60 2.70
C GLN A 298 -30.92 4.12 2.27
N ALA A 299 -30.02 3.83 1.32
CA ALA A 299 -29.77 2.46 0.88
C ALA A 299 -28.87 1.71 1.86
N SER A 300 -28.89 0.38 1.79
CA SER A 300 -27.99 -0.47 2.59
C SER A 300 -26.54 -0.08 2.35
N GLN A 301 -25.87 0.38 3.41
CA GLN A 301 -24.46 0.74 3.33
C GLN A 301 -23.54 -0.50 3.29
N LYS A 302 -24.05 -1.67 3.68
CA LYS A 302 -23.33 -2.95 3.72
C LYS A 302 -23.27 -3.57 2.31
N ILE A 303 -22.39 -3.05 1.47
CA ILE A 303 -22.13 -3.58 0.12
C ILE A 303 -20.77 -4.27 0.14
N SER A 304 -20.75 -5.56 -0.18
CA SER A 304 -19.52 -6.35 -0.25
C SER A 304 -18.61 -5.88 -1.38
N ARG A 305 -17.31 -6.14 -1.27
CA ARG A 305 -16.30 -5.80 -2.29
C ARG A 305 -16.65 -6.43 -3.65
N TRP A 306 -16.97 -7.71 -3.69
CA TRP A 306 -17.40 -8.43 -4.89
C TRP A 306 -18.58 -7.74 -5.61
N ARG A 307 -19.57 -7.27 -4.83
CA ARG A 307 -20.73 -6.55 -5.37
C ARG A 307 -20.35 -5.16 -5.91
N ILE A 308 -19.41 -4.47 -5.29
CA ILE A 308 -18.86 -3.21 -5.82
C ILE A 308 -18.16 -3.46 -7.16
N LEU A 309 -17.30 -4.49 -7.25
CA LEU A 309 -16.58 -4.84 -8.48
C LEU A 309 -17.56 -5.23 -9.61
N SER A 310 -18.54 -6.09 -9.29
CA SER A 310 -19.60 -6.52 -10.21
C SER A 310 -20.41 -5.34 -10.75
N TYR A 311 -20.87 -4.43 -9.89
CA TYR A 311 -21.64 -3.25 -10.31
C TYR A 311 -20.84 -2.26 -11.15
N LEU A 312 -19.55 -2.10 -10.87
CA LEU A 312 -18.71 -1.19 -11.62
C LEU A 312 -18.17 -1.81 -12.91
N ASP A 313 -18.22 -3.13 -13.06
CA ASP A 313 -17.48 -3.86 -14.09
C ASP A 313 -15.97 -3.57 -14.01
N MET A 314 -15.43 -3.54 -12.78
CA MET A 314 -14.05 -3.14 -12.51
C MET A 314 -13.24 -4.26 -11.84
N PRO A 315 -11.94 -4.37 -12.18
CA PRO A 315 -11.04 -5.33 -11.56
C PRO A 315 -10.78 -4.99 -10.09
N SER A 316 -10.44 -6.02 -9.31
CA SER A 316 -9.99 -5.85 -7.93
C SER A 316 -8.64 -5.12 -7.87
N PRO A 317 -8.25 -4.53 -6.73
CA PRO A 317 -6.91 -3.95 -6.56
C PRO A 317 -5.78 -4.94 -6.84
N GLN A 318 -5.98 -6.22 -6.55
CA GLN A 318 -5.03 -7.30 -6.86
C GLN A 318 -4.89 -7.51 -8.37
N ASP A 319 -6.02 -7.64 -9.07
CA ASP A 319 -6.03 -7.83 -10.52
C ASP A 319 -5.40 -6.66 -11.26
N LEU A 320 -5.57 -5.43 -10.75
CA LEU A 320 -4.92 -4.24 -11.29
C LEU A 320 -3.39 -4.36 -11.24
N VAL A 321 -2.82 -4.69 -10.08
CA VAL A 321 -1.37 -4.85 -9.92
C VAL A 321 -0.85 -6.02 -10.76
N HIS A 322 -1.54 -7.16 -10.75
CA HIS A 322 -1.17 -8.31 -11.57
C HIS A 322 -1.18 -7.98 -13.08
N THR A 323 -2.19 -7.24 -13.53
CA THR A 323 -2.29 -6.79 -14.92
C THR A 323 -1.10 -5.90 -15.30
N GLU A 324 -0.71 -4.95 -14.44
CA GLU A 324 0.46 -4.11 -14.71
C GLU A 324 1.77 -4.90 -14.66
N ARG A 325 1.91 -5.88 -13.77
CA ARG A 325 3.07 -6.77 -13.72
C ARG A 325 3.21 -7.60 -14.99
N LEU A 326 2.13 -8.15 -15.52
CA LEU A 326 2.15 -8.90 -16.78
C LEU A 326 2.48 -8.01 -17.99
N ARG A 327 2.02 -6.76 -17.98
CA ARG A 327 2.41 -5.77 -19.01
C ARG A 327 3.90 -5.46 -18.93
N PHE A 328 4.40 -5.23 -17.72
CA PHE A 328 5.80 -4.95 -17.45
C PHE A 328 6.70 -6.14 -17.82
N LEU A 329 6.29 -7.36 -17.48
CA LEU A 329 6.92 -8.61 -17.93
C LEU A 329 7.06 -8.66 -19.45
N GLY A 330 5.98 -8.35 -20.16
CA GLY A 330 5.99 -8.29 -21.61
C GLY A 330 7.03 -7.29 -22.14
N GLN A 331 7.20 -6.15 -21.47
CA GLN A 331 8.20 -5.15 -21.83
C GLN A 331 9.63 -5.64 -21.54
N LEU A 332 9.86 -6.24 -20.37
CA LEU A 332 11.18 -6.79 -19.98
C LEU A 332 11.66 -7.86 -20.95
N VAL A 333 10.78 -8.78 -21.34
CA VAL A 333 11.14 -9.90 -22.23
C VAL A 333 11.51 -9.41 -23.65
N ARG A 334 10.89 -8.32 -24.11
CA ARG A 334 11.14 -7.76 -25.45
C ARG A 334 12.31 -6.79 -25.51
N SER A 335 12.49 -5.98 -24.48
CA SER A 335 13.38 -4.81 -24.54
C SER A 335 14.22 -4.60 -23.28
N GLY A 336 14.01 -5.40 -22.23
CA GLY A 336 14.83 -5.34 -21.03
C GLY A 336 16.24 -5.92 -21.27
N PRO A 337 17.23 -5.57 -20.44
CA PRO A 337 18.55 -6.22 -20.44
C PRO A 337 18.43 -7.73 -20.17
N ASP A 338 19.38 -8.54 -20.66
CA ASP A 338 19.37 -9.99 -20.43
C ASP A 338 19.47 -10.35 -18.94
N ALA A 339 20.24 -9.55 -18.20
CA ALA A 339 20.43 -9.69 -16.77
C ALA A 339 19.20 -9.31 -15.92
N VAL A 340 18.26 -8.54 -16.48
CA VAL A 340 17.00 -8.16 -15.81
C VAL A 340 15.95 -9.20 -16.18
N GLY A 341 16.15 -10.42 -15.66
CA GLY A 341 15.14 -11.48 -15.67
C GLY A 341 14.03 -11.15 -14.67
N PRO A 342 12.76 -11.40 -14.99
CA PRO A 342 11.73 -11.47 -13.97
C PRO A 342 12.05 -12.66 -13.03
N HIS A 343 11.73 -12.60 -11.74
CA HIS A 343 11.93 -13.73 -10.82
C HIS A 343 10.58 -14.29 -10.35
N GLY A 344 10.46 -15.62 -10.30
CA GLY A 344 9.28 -16.32 -9.79
C GLY A 344 9.35 -17.84 -9.98
N PRO A 345 8.46 -18.60 -9.32
CA PRO A 345 8.38 -20.04 -9.51
C PRO A 345 8.18 -20.38 -10.99
N VAL A 346 8.91 -21.41 -11.42
CA VAL A 346 8.98 -21.95 -12.78
C VAL A 346 7.62 -21.90 -13.46
N LEU A 347 7.51 -21.08 -14.52
CA LEU A 347 6.48 -21.34 -15.53
C LEU A 347 6.94 -22.55 -16.32
N ASP A 348 6.17 -23.63 -16.28
CA ASP A 348 6.30 -24.69 -17.26
C ASP A 348 6.28 -24.07 -18.67
N ASN A 349 7.20 -24.48 -19.53
CA ASN A 349 7.36 -23.97 -20.90
C ASN A 349 7.66 -22.45 -21.01
N TRP A 350 8.51 -21.90 -20.13
CA TRP A 350 8.96 -20.49 -20.22
C TRP A 350 9.49 -20.09 -21.61
N ASP A 351 10.17 -21.00 -22.32
CA ASP A 351 10.65 -20.74 -23.68
C ASP A 351 9.50 -20.45 -24.66
N SER A 352 8.38 -21.17 -24.52
CA SER A 352 7.18 -20.95 -25.33
C SER A 352 6.53 -19.60 -25.00
N TRP A 353 6.46 -19.22 -23.72
CA TRP A 353 5.97 -17.91 -23.30
C TRP A 353 6.85 -16.77 -23.79
N THR A 354 8.17 -16.94 -23.68
CA THR A 354 9.16 -15.97 -24.17
C THR A 354 9.02 -15.79 -25.67
N SER A 355 8.89 -16.89 -26.42
CA SER A 355 8.63 -16.87 -27.87
C SER A 355 7.34 -16.12 -28.19
N LEU A 356 6.22 -16.46 -27.52
CA LEU A 356 4.93 -15.79 -27.70
C LEU A 356 5.02 -14.28 -27.43
N ILE A 357 5.66 -13.86 -26.34
CA ILE A 357 5.77 -12.45 -25.96
C ILE A 357 6.59 -11.66 -26.98
N ARG A 358 7.64 -12.27 -27.54
CA ARG A 358 8.53 -11.63 -28.53
C ARG A 358 7.92 -11.60 -29.92
N GLN A 359 7.41 -12.74 -30.40
CA GLN A 359 6.93 -12.91 -31.76
C GLN A 359 5.49 -12.41 -31.94
N HIS A 360 4.66 -12.52 -30.91
CA HIS A 360 3.22 -12.20 -30.97
C HIS A 360 2.78 -11.29 -29.81
N PRO A 361 3.33 -10.06 -29.68
CA PRO A 361 2.99 -9.14 -28.58
C PRO A 361 1.50 -8.76 -28.54
N GLY A 362 0.82 -8.75 -29.69
CA GLY A 362 -0.62 -8.55 -29.79
C GLY A 362 -1.42 -9.68 -29.12
N GLN A 363 -1.00 -10.93 -29.31
CA GLN A 363 -1.63 -12.09 -28.67
C GLN A 363 -1.40 -12.09 -27.16
N TRP A 364 -0.18 -11.76 -26.70
CA TRP A 364 0.11 -11.55 -25.27
C TRP A 364 -0.83 -10.53 -24.62
N LYS A 365 -1.01 -9.37 -25.27
CA LYS A 365 -1.97 -8.35 -24.82
C LYS A 365 -3.41 -8.89 -24.80
N GLY A 366 -3.77 -9.72 -25.77
CA GLY A 366 -5.06 -10.43 -25.82
C GLY A 366 -5.25 -11.38 -24.64
N TYR A 367 -4.25 -12.18 -24.28
CA TYR A 367 -4.29 -13.07 -23.12
C TYR A 367 -4.46 -12.30 -21.81
N ILE A 368 -3.72 -11.20 -21.60
CA ILE A 368 -3.89 -10.36 -20.40
C ILE A 368 -5.32 -9.82 -20.33
N LYS A 369 -5.90 -9.37 -21.45
CA LYS A 369 -7.29 -8.90 -21.49
C LYS A 369 -8.27 -10.02 -21.11
N ARG A 370 -8.12 -11.20 -21.70
CA ARG A 370 -8.97 -12.37 -21.40
C ARG A 370 -8.88 -12.79 -19.93
N ALA A 371 -7.67 -12.84 -19.38
CA ALA A 371 -7.45 -13.16 -17.97
C ALA A 371 -8.12 -12.13 -17.04
N GLY A 372 -8.02 -10.83 -17.37
CA GLY A 372 -8.72 -9.77 -16.65
C GLY A 372 -10.24 -9.90 -16.73
N THR A 373 -10.79 -10.24 -17.91
CA THR A 373 -12.22 -10.49 -18.08
C THR A 373 -12.69 -11.73 -17.31
N TRP A 374 -11.88 -12.79 -17.25
CA TRP A 374 -12.19 -13.98 -16.48
C TRP A 374 -12.32 -13.67 -14.97
N HIS A 375 -11.35 -12.97 -14.38
CA HIS A 375 -11.40 -12.58 -12.95
C HIS A 375 -12.60 -11.68 -12.66
N LEU A 376 -12.95 -10.78 -13.58
CA LEU A 376 -14.12 -9.93 -13.47
C LEU A 376 -15.42 -10.75 -13.47
N ASN A 377 -15.52 -11.77 -14.33
CA ASN A 377 -16.67 -12.66 -14.38
C ASN A 377 -16.76 -13.56 -13.14
N GLN A 378 -15.62 -14.00 -12.59
CA GLN A 378 -15.57 -14.69 -11.31
C GLN A 378 -16.15 -13.82 -10.19
N ALA A 379 -15.71 -12.56 -10.09
CA ALA A 379 -16.23 -11.62 -9.09
C ALA A 379 -17.74 -11.37 -9.24
N LYS A 380 -18.26 -11.39 -10.47
CA LYS A 380 -19.71 -11.32 -10.75
C LYS A 380 -20.43 -12.57 -10.27
N ALA A 381 -19.94 -13.76 -10.65
CA ALA A 381 -20.52 -15.03 -10.23
C ALA A 381 -20.54 -15.17 -8.70
N GLU A 382 -19.48 -14.75 -8.00
CA GLU A 382 -19.45 -14.71 -6.54
C GLU A 382 -20.47 -13.71 -5.98
N ALA A 383 -20.56 -12.51 -6.57
CA ALA A 383 -21.54 -11.51 -6.13
C ALA A 383 -22.99 -12.01 -6.29
N ASP A 384 -23.28 -12.72 -7.39
CA ASP A 384 -24.58 -13.30 -7.70
C ASP A 384 -24.88 -14.48 -6.77
N PHE A 385 -23.92 -15.38 -6.55
CA PHE A 385 -24.04 -16.49 -5.60
C PHE A 385 -24.35 -15.98 -4.18
N PHE A 386 -23.54 -15.07 -3.65
CA PHE A 386 -23.80 -14.49 -2.32
C PHE A 386 -25.07 -13.63 -2.30
N GLY A 387 -25.46 -13.07 -3.44
CA GLY A 387 -26.74 -12.39 -3.64
C GLY A 387 -27.91 -13.33 -3.43
N CYS A 388 -27.86 -14.49 -4.12
CA CYS A 388 -28.83 -15.58 -4.01
C CYS A 388 -28.90 -16.11 -2.58
N VAL A 389 -27.76 -16.47 -1.96
CA VAL A 389 -27.71 -16.97 -0.58
C VAL A 389 -28.40 -16.01 0.39
N ARG A 390 -28.14 -14.69 0.28
CA ARG A 390 -28.79 -13.68 1.14
C ARG A 390 -30.27 -13.45 0.83
N ALA A 391 -30.72 -13.76 -0.39
CA ALA A 391 -32.13 -13.68 -0.76
C ALA A 391 -32.90 -14.91 -0.25
N CYS A 392 -32.26 -16.08 -0.29
CA CYS A 392 -32.84 -17.34 0.19
C CYS A 392 -32.84 -17.45 1.71
N TRP A 393 -31.87 -16.83 2.41
CA TRP A 393 -31.76 -16.90 3.86
C TRP A 393 -32.07 -15.55 4.50
N GLN A 394 -33.11 -15.50 5.33
CA GLN A 394 -33.37 -14.32 6.13
C GLN A 394 -32.23 -14.12 7.14
N PRO A 395 -31.69 -12.90 7.28
CA PRO A 395 -30.69 -12.62 8.29
C PRO A 395 -31.32 -12.84 9.67
N VAL A 396 -30.65 -13.60 10.54
CA VAL A 396 -31.05 -13.73 11.95
C VAL A 396 -31.17 -12.30 12.51
N PRO A 397 -32.36 -11.90 13.02
CA PRO A 397 -32.51 -10.57 13.56
C PRO A 397 -31.48 -10.36 14.68
N PRO A 398 -30.88 -9.15 14.78
CA PRO A 398 -29.99 -8.87 15.89
C PRO A 398 -30.75 -9.15 17.20
N ARG A 399 -30.08 -9.84 18.13
CA ARG A 399 -30.67 -10.26 19.40
C ARG A 399 -31.20 -9.03 20.12
N ALA A 400 -32.52 -8.81 20.08
CA ALA A 400 -33.16 -7.76 20.84
C ALA A 400 -33.18 -8.21 22.30
N VAL A 401 -32.32 -7.63 23.14
CA VAL A 401 -32.34 -7.87 24.58
C VAL A 401 -33.31 -6.84 25.17
N ALA A 402 -34.30 -7.30 25.94
CA ALA A 402 -35.19 -6.40 26.67
C ALA A 402 -34.36 -5.48 27.60
N VAL A 403 -34.84 -4.25 27.87
CA VAL A 403 -34.13 -3.30 28.76
C VAL A 403 -33.82 -3.96 30.10
N ALA A 404 -34.78 -4.71 30.65
CA ALA A 404 -34.67 -5.43 31.93
C ALA A 404 -33.61 -6.55 31.94
N ALA A 405 -33.20 -7.05 30.77
CA ALA A 405 -32.19 -8.11 30.63
C ALA A 405 -30.81 -7.56 30.23
N SER A 406 -30.65 -6.24 30.11
CA SER A 406 -29.40 -5.59 29.73
C SER A 406 -28.54 -5.31 30.96
N GLU A 407 -27.28 -5.76 30.95
CA GLU A 407 -26.34 -5.52 32.06
C GLU A 407 -25.57 -4.18 31.92
N HIS A 408 -25.58 -3.58 30.74
CA HIS A 408 -24.84 -2.37 30.42
C HIS A 408 -25.77 -1.24 29.99
N CYS A 409 -25.51 -0.03 30.49
CA CYS A 409 -26.17 1.17 30.01
C CYS A 409 -25.25 2.38 29.98
N CYS A 410 -25.63 3.37 29.18
CA CYS A 410 -25.05 4.71 29.23
C CYS A 410 -26.00 5.59 30.03
N VAL A 411 -25.65 5.87 31.28
CA VAL A 411 -26.50 6.66 32.21
C VAL A 411 -26.82 8.05 31.64
N PRO A 412 -25.87 8.81 31.05
CA PRO A 412 -26.20 10.13 30.49
C PRO A 412 -27.06 10.10 29.24
N CYS A 413 -26.90 9.08 28.38
CA CYS A 413 -27.68 8.96 27.14
C CYS A 413 -28.99 8.19 27.31
N LYS A 414 -29.20 7.57 28.49
CA LYS A 414 -30.33 6.69 28.81
C LYS A 414 -30.56 5.57 27.79
N ILE A 415 -29.48 4.90 27.39
CA ILE A 415 -29.49 3.80 26.42
C ILE A 415 -28.99 2.51 27.06
N ALA A 416 -29.76 1.43 26.95
CA ALA A 416 -29.38 0.08 27.34
C ALA A 416 -28.66 -0.66 26.21
N PHE A 417 -27.70 -1.53 26.54
CA PHE A 417 -26.90 -2.30 25.60
C PHE A 417 -26.88 -3.77 25.98
N ALA A 418 -26.95 -4.65 24.98
CA ALA A 418 -26.90 -6.10 25.15
C ALA A 418 -25.54 -6.61 25.65
N ASP A 419 -24.45 -5.92 25.29
CA ASP A 419 -23.09 -6.30 25.66
C ASP A 419 -22.19 -5.07 25.85
N PHE A 420 -21.07 -5.31 26.54
CA PHE A 420 -20.04 -4.32 26.79
C PHE A 420 -19.44 -3.72 25.51
N GLN A 421 -19.28 -4.51 24.45
CA GLN A 421 -18.65 -4.06 23.20
C GLN A 421 -19.50 -2.98 22.51
N SER A 422 -20.81 -3.19 22.50
CA SER A 422 -21.81 -2.27 21.96
C SER A 422 -21.86 -0.98 22.76
N TRP A 423 -21.83 -1.07 24.09
CA TRP A 423 -21.73 0.09 24.99
C TRP A 423 -20.41 0.85 24.76
N ALA A 424 -19.26 0.16 24.70
CA ALA A 424 -17.95 0.77 24.53
C ALA A 424 -17.84 1.51 23.18
N ALA A 425 -18.38 0.93 22.11
CA ALA A 425 -18.44 1.57 20.80
C ALA A 425 -19.32 2.84 20.80
N HIS A 426 -20.41 2.85 21.56
CA HIS A 426 -21.23 4.04 21.77
C HIS A 426 -20.47 5.09 22.60
N ALA A 427 -19.91 4.71 23.74
CA ALA A 427 -19.18 5.60 24.64
C ALA A 427 -17.99 6.28 23.92
N ALA A 428 -17.27 5.54 23.08
CA ALA A 428 -16.19 6.10 22.27
C ALA A 428 -16.66 7.14 21.25
N LYS A 429 -17.83 6.94 20.63
CA LYS A 429 -18.37 7.87 19.63
C LYS A 429 -19.07 9.09 20.24
N ALA A 430 -19.89 8.87 21.27
CA ALA A 430 -20.74 9.89 21.88
C ALA A 430 -20.02 10.69 22.96
N HIS A 431 -19.15 10.03 23.74
CA HIS A 431 -18.51 10.62 24.92
C HIS A 431 -16.98 10.68 24.82
N LYS A 432 -16.41 10.30 23.67
CA LYS A 432 -14.96 10.18 23.47
C LYS A 432 -14.30 9.26 24.51
N TYR A 433 -15.07 8.32 25.09
CA TYR A 433 -14.56 7.35 26.05
C TYR A 433 -13.44 6.52 25.43
N ARG A 434 -12.31 6.43 26.12
CA ARG A 434 -11.15 5.66 25.68
C ARG A 434 -10.99 4.48 26.62
N LEU A 435 -11.07 3.27 26.06
CA LEU A 435 -10.98 2.04 26.83
C LEU A 435 -9.58 1.89 27.45
N VAL A 436 -9.48 2.02 28.77
CA VAL A 436 -8.20 1.89 29.50
C VAL A 436 -7.70 0.43 29.51
N ARG A 437 -8.61 -0.54 29.33
CA ARG A 437 -8.31 -1.99 29.31
C ARG A 437 -7.70 -2.52 28.01
N HIS A 438 -7.33 -1.66 27.04
CA HIS A 438 -6.75 -2.12 25.77
C HIS A 438 -5.26 -2.49 25.88
N LEU A 439 -4.63 -2.20 27.02
CA LEU A 439 -3.34 -2.73 27.40
C LEU A 439 -3.56 -4.16 27.91
N GLN A 440 -2.91 -5.17 27.31
CA GLN A 440 -2.97 -6.58 27.73
C GLN A 440 -2.28 -6.81 29.09
N MET A 441 -2.68 -6.07 30.11
CA MET A 441 -2.10 -6.08 31.46
C MET A 441 -2.97 -6.94 32.38
N PHE A 442 -2.34 -7.68 33.29
CA PHE A 442 -3.05 -8.41 34.33
C PHE A 442 -3.88 -7.42 35.19
N PRO A 443 -5.09 -7.78 35.66
CA PRO A 443 -5.96 -6.91 36.48
C PRO A 443 -5.23 -6.28 37.67
N ARG A 444 -4.33 -7.05 38.28
CA ARG A 444 -3.45 -6.60 39.37
C ARG A 444 -2.58 -5.38 38.99
N CYS A 445 -2.02 -5.35 37.78
CA CYS A 445 -1.21 -4.24 37.31
C CYS A 445 -2.07 -3.00 36.98
N CYS A 446 -3.26 -3.21 36.41
CA CYS A 446 -4.20 -2.12 36.15
C CYS A 446 -4.63 -1.42 37.44
N GLN A 447 -4.92 -2.21 38.49
CA GLN A 447 -5.27 -1.70 39.81
C GLN A 447 -4.09 -0.98 40.46
N ALA A 448 -2.88 -1.55 40.40
CA ALA A 448 -1.70 -0.89 40.98
C ALA A 448 -1.41 0.48 40.34
N VAL A 449 -1.64 0.64 39.04
CA VAL A 449 -1.58 1.95 38.35
C VAL A 449 -2.71 2.87 38.80
N ALA A 450 -3.93 2.35 38.97
CA ALA A 450 -5.07 3.13 39.44
C ALA A 450 -4.94 3.61 40.90
N HIS A 451 -4.21 2.86 41.74
CA HIS A 451 -3.91 3.18 43.13
C HIS A 451 -2.65 4.04 43.31
N ASP A 452 -1.98 4.42 42.22
CA ASP A 452 -0.73 5.20 42.24
C ASP A 452 0.34 4.57 43.14
N VAL A 453 0.51 3.23 43.06
CA VAL A 453 1.50 2.51 43.88
C VAL A 453 2.89 3.05 43.59
N GLU A 454 3.58 3.46 44.66
CA GLU A 454 4.89 4.10 44.60
C GLU A 454 5.91 3.24 43.82
N GLY A 455 6.57 3.86 42.83
CA GLY A 455 7.56 3.21 41.98
C GLY A 455 7.04 2.64 40.64
N LEU A 456 5.73 2.73 40.36
CA LEU A 456 5.20 2.46 39.02
C LEU A 456 5.31 3.71 38.11
N LEU A 457 5.66 3.49 36.84
CA LEU A 457 5.62 4.56 35.85
C LEU A 457 4.16 4.89 35.50
N PRO A 458 3.79 6.18 35.39
CA PRO A 458 2.45 6.56 35.00
C PRO A 458 2.13 6.07 33.58
N PRO A 459 0.86 5.76 33.27
CA PRO A 459 0.46 5.35 31.94
C PRO A 459 0.73 6.48 30.94
N LEU A 460 1.43 6.16 29.84
CA LEU A 460 1.68 7.10 28.75
C LEU A 460 0.37 7.41 28.01
N ILE A 461 -0.27 8.52 28.34
CA ILE A 461 -1.49 8.99 27.66
C ILE A 461 -1.08 9.89 26.49
N ALA A 462 -1.07 9.35 25.27
CA ALA A 462 -0.84 10.14 24.07
C ALA A 462 -2.13 10.87 23.61
N PRO A 463 -2.03 12.10 23.08
CA PRO A 463 -3.19 12.85 22.58
C PRO A 463 -3.92 12.13 21.42
N ASP A 464 -3.18 11.40 20.57
CA ASP A 464 -3.67 10.88 19.27
C ASP A 464 -4.15 9.41 19.27
N GLY A 465 -4.29 8.78 20.44
CA GLY A 465 -4.84 7.41 20.58
C GLY A 465 -3.93 6.49 21.40
N PRO A 466 -4.41 5.28 21.76
CA PRO A 466 -3.63 4.35 22.55
C PRO A 466 -2.44 3.80 21.75
N VAL A 467 -1.26 3.74 22.37
CA VAL A 467 -0.14 2.93 21.87
C VAL A 467 -0.55 1.47 22.01
N GLN A 468 -0.85 0.79 20.90
CA GLN A 468 -0.99 -0.66 20.89
C GLN A 468 0.41 -1.28 21.00
N SER A 469 0.84 -1.62 22.22
CA SER A 469 2.04 -2.44 22.43
C SER A 469 1.64 -3.91 22.53
N HIS A 470 2.45 -4.81 21.96
CA HIS A 470 2.33 -6.25 22.20
C HIS A 470 2.62 -6.52 23.68
N GLY A 471 1.72 -7.22 24.38
CA GLY A 471 1.95 -7.63 25.76
C GLY A 471 3.14 -8.60 25.84
N LEU A 472 4.22 -8.20 26.50
CA LEU A 472 5.25 -9.12 26.96
C LEU A 472 4.79 -9.73 28.29
N ALA A 473 5.16 -10.98 28.54
CA ALA A 473 4.96 -11.58 29.86
C ALA A 473 5.64 -10.70 30.93
N GLY A 474 4.90 -10.35 31.99
CA GLY A 474 5.40 -9.50 33.06
C GLY A 474 6.61 -10.13 33.75
N TYR A 475 7.68 -9.34 33.92
CA TYR A 475 8.89 -9.75 34.63
C TYR A 475 8.83 -9.23 36.08
N ARG A 476 9.00 -10.12 37.07
CA ARG A 476 9.10 -9.72 38.48
C ARG A 476 10.46 -9.06 38.71
N MET A 477 10.45 -7.77 39.05
CA MET A 477 11.67 -7.09 39.51
C MET A 477 12.03 -7.63 40.90
N PRO A 478 13.28 -8.09 41.13
CA PRO A 478 13.70 -8.67 42.42
C PRO A 478 13.52 -7.72 43.61
N ASP A 479 13.63 -6.42 43.36
CA ASP A 479 13.66 -5.36 44.37
C ASP A 479 12.30 -4.64 44.53
N PHE A 480 11.24 -5.10 43.86
CA PHE A 480 9.91 -4.47 43.93
C PHE A 480 8.98 -5.31 44.81
N PRO A 481 8.25 -4.71 45.78
CA PRO A 481 7.31 -5.45 46.62
C PRO A 481 6.20 -6.12 45.78
N ASP A 482 5.74 -7.29 46.20
CA ASP A 482 4.67 -8.00 45.48
C ASP A 482 3.40 -7.13 45.46
N LEU A 483 2.85 -6.91 44.25
CA LEU A 483 1.61 -6.16 44.10
C LEU A 483 0.46 -6.83 44.87
N PRO A 484 -0.46 -6.06 45.48
CA PRO A 484 -1.59 -6.60 46.24
C PRO A 484 -2.46 -7.55 45.40
N PRO A 485 -3.23 -8.48 46.00
CA PRO A 485 -4.16 -9.32 45.26
C PRO A 485 -5.19 -8.46 44.50
N PRO A 486 -5.69 -8.91 43.34
CA PRO A 486 -6.68 -8.14 42.60
C PRO A 486 -7.97 -8.03 43.41
N GLU A 487 -8.43 -6.81 43.63
CA GLU A 487 -9.72 -6.51 44.28
C GLU A 487 -10.86 -6.45 43.26
N ASP A 488 -12.10 -6.29 43.72
CA ASP A 488 -13.23 -6.03 42.82
C ASP A 488 -13.01 -4.71 42.07
N ASP A 489 -13.22 -4.71 40.75
CA ASP A 489 -13.03 -3.51 39.93
C ASP A 489 -13.91 -2.35 40.42
N PHE A 490 -13.31 -1.16 40.61
CA PHE A 490 -14.00 0.10 40.90
C PHE A 490 -13.47 1.25 40.03
N CYS A 491 -14.18 2.37 40.00
CA CYS A 491 -13.76 3.60 39.32
C CYS A 491 -13.09 4.56 40.34
N PRO A 492 -11.77 4.77 40.30
CA PRO A 492 -11.07 5.62 41.27
C PRO A 492 -11.54 7.07 41.25
N ALA A 493 -11.76 7.64 40.06
CA ALA A 493 -12.19 9.03 39.91
C ALA A 493 -13.58 9.27 40.53
N LEU A 494 -14.52 8.31 40.37
CA LEU A 494 -15.83 8.40 40.99
C LEU A 494 -15.74 8.16 42.50
N LEU A 495 -14.94 7.20 42.96
CA LEU A 495 -14.78 6.91 44.39
C LEU A 495 -14.18 8.11 45.14
N ALA A 496 -13.15 8.75 44.55
CA ALA A 496 -12.57 9.98 45.09
C ALA A 496 -13.59 11.12 45.12
N ALA A 497 -14.32 11.35 44.02
CA ALA A 497 -15.38 12.37 43.98
C ALA A 497 -16.48 12.15 45.02
N LEU A 498 -16.86 10.89 45.29
CA LEU A 498 -17.85 10.54 46.31
C LEU A 498 -17.34 10.75 47.75
N HIS A 499 -16.04 10.57 47.99
CA HIS A 499 -15.42 10.83 49.30
C HIS A 499 -15.20 12.34 49.55
N GLU A 500 -14.76 13.06 48.53
CA GLU A 500 -14.41 14.49 48.61
C GLU A 500 -15.64 15.41 48.57
N ALA A 501 -16.73 15.00 47.91
CA ALA A 501 -17.93 15.83 47.80
C ALA A 501 -18.70 15.93 49.13
N GLU A 502 -19.07 17.15 49.51
CA GLU A 502 -20.08 17.41 50.54
C GLU A 502 -21.50 17.21 50.01
N VAL A 503 -21.83 15.96 49.65
CA VAL A 503 -23.18 15.58 49.24
C VAL A 503 -24.18 15.73 50.39
N ARG A 504 -25.35 16.29 50.10
CA ARG A 504 -26.44 16.57 51.05
C ARG A 504 -27.72 15.77 50.75
N SER A 505 -27.74 15.02 49.66
CA SER A 505 -28.85 14.15 49.25
C SER A 505 -28.40 13.00 48.36
N ASP A 506 -29.23 11.97 48.26
CA ASP A 506 -29.13 10.86 47.29
C ASP A 506 -29.08 11.35 45.83
N SER A 507 -29.82 12.42 45.53
CA SER A 507 -29.88 13.05 44.20
C SER A 507 -28.53 13.66 43.79
N GLU A 508 -27.80 14.25 44.73
CA GLU A 508 -26.45 14.78 44.48
C GLU A 508 -25.43 13.64 44.31
N VAL A 509 -25.58 12.54 45.04
CA VAL A 509 -24.78 11.32 44.84
C VAL A 509 -25.00 10.76 43.44
N PHE A 510 -26.26 10.67 43.00
CA PHE A 510 -26.59 10.20 41.66
C PHE A 510 -26.06 11.15 40.55
N ALA A 511 -26.08 12.46 40.78
CA ALA A 511 -25.51 13.45 39.86
C ALA A 511 -24.01 13.24 39.63
N LEU A 512 -23.25 12.87 40.67
CA LEU A 512 -21.84 12.50 40.54
C LEU A 512 -21.64 11.26 39.69
N VAL A 513 -22.50 10.24 39.84
CA VAL A 513 -22.49 9.03 39.01
C VAL A 513 -22.78 9.38 37.54
N GLN A 514 -23.74 10.26 37.28
CA GLN A 514 -24.06 10.74 35.93
C GLN A 514 -22.92 11.52 35.27
N GLY A 515 -22.06 12.16 36.06
CA GLY A 515 -20.88 12.90 35.58
C GLY A 515 -19.75 12.02 35.06
N VAL A 516 -19.78 10.71 35.33
CA VAL A 516 -18.70 9.78 35.01
C VAL A 516 -19.13 8.78 33.92
N ILE A 517 -18.32 8.68 32.86
CA ILE A 517 -18.54 7.74 31.76
C ILE A 517 -17.70 6.48 32.00
N GLU A 518 -18.28 5.47 32.64
CA GLU A 518 -17.67 4.16 32.86
C GLU A 518 -18.72 3.04 32.71
N PRO A 519 -18.31 1.76 32.61
CA PRO A 519 -19.24 0.64 32.46
C PRO A 519 -20.23 0.59 33.62
N PHE A 520 -21.51 0.38 33.32
CA PHE A 520 -22.55 0.42 34.35
C PHE A 520 -22.33 -0.51 35.55
N PRO A 521 -21.89 -1.78 35.39
CA PRO A 521 -21.52 -2.63 36.52
C PRO A 521 -20.39 -2.04 37.37
N LEU A 522 -19.41 -1.36 36.75
CA LEU A 522 -18.29 -0.72 37.44
C LEU A 522 -18.75 0.47 38.28
N LEU A 523 -19.63 1.31 37.73
CA LEU A 523 -20.24 2.44 38.45
C LEU A 523 -21.02 1.93 39.67
N ARG A 524 -21.85 0.89 39.49
CA ARG A 524 -22.66 0.31 40.56
C ARG A 524 -21.80 -0.33 41.66
N GLN A 525 -20.73 -1.02 41.29
CA GLN A 525 -19.77 -1.55 42.26
C GLN A 525 -19.07 -0.43 43.02
N THR A 526 -18.69 0.66 42.35
CA THR A 526 -18.03 1.81 42.99
C THR A 526 -18.91 2.48 44.06
N VAL A 527 -20.20 2.68 43.76
CA VAL A 527 -21.16 3.23 44.74
C VAL A 527 -21.36 2.27 45.92
N ARG A 528 -21.42 0.96 45.67
CA ARG A 528 -21.47 -0.05 46.73
C ARG A 528 -20.24 0.00 47.63
N THR A 529 -19.05 0.06 47.05
CA THR A 529 -17.79 0.18 47.80
C THR A 529 -17.77 1.45 48.63
N TRP A 530 -18.18 2.58 48.09
CA TRP A 530 -18.29 3.85 48.83
C TRP A 530 -19.26 3.77 50.02
N ALA A 531 -20.46 3.21 49.80
CA ALA A 531 -21.48 3.05 50.86
C ALA A 531 -21.01 2.11 51.99
N GLN A 532 -20.20 1.11 51.67
CA GLN A 532 -19.59 0.20 52.66
C GLN A 532 -18.44 0.86 53.43
N GLN A 533 -17.68 1.75 52.79
CA GLN A 533 -16.51 2.41 53.39
C GLN A 533 -16.88 3.63 54.24
N THR A 534 -18.02 4.28 53.98
CA THR A 534 -18.42 5.47 54.74
C THR A 534 -18.81 5.14 56.18
N THR A 535 -18.38 5.96 57.14
CA THR A 535 -18.75 5.84 58.56
C THR A 535 -20.04 6.58 58.90
N ASP A 536 -20.49 7.49 58.03
CA ASP A 536 -21.71 8.29 58.18
C ASP A 536 -22.95 7.46 57.80
N PRO A 537 -23.89 7.21 58.74
CA PRO A 537 -25.11 6.46 58.49
C PRO A 537 -26.00 7.08 57.38
N GLN A 538 -26.01 8.41 57.26
CA GLN A 538 -26.85 9.11 56.29
C GLN A 538 -26.29 8.99 54.88
N ARG A 539 -24.97 9.10 54.72
CA ARG A 539 -24.29 8.86 53.43
C ARG A 539 -24.43 7.41 52.99
N ARG A 540 -24.40 6.46 53.94
CA ARG A 540 -24.64 5.04 53.64
C ARG A 540 -26.06 4.83 53.10
N ALA A 541 -27.07 5.41 53.77
CA ALA A 541 -28.46 5.33 53.31
C ALA A 541 -28.63 5.90 51.90
N TRP A 542 -28.05 7.08 51.61
CA TRP A 542 -28.07 7.64 50.25
C TRP A 542 -27.40 6.75 49.21
N GLY A 543 -26.29 6.10 49.55
CA GLY A 543 -25.64 5.14 48.67
C GLY A 543 -26.52 3.92 48.37
N GLU A 544 -27.20 3.38 49.38
CA GLU A 544 -28.16 2.28 49.23
C GLU A 544 -29.38 2.68 48.39
N ASP A 545 -29.93 3.89 48.60
CA ASP A 545 -31.05 4.43 47.82
C ASP A 545 -30.67 4.63 46.34
N VAL A 546 -29.48 5.17 46.07
CA VAL A 546 -28.96 5.29 44.70
C VAL A 546 -28.78 3.92 44.06
N LEU A 547 -28.30 2.91 44.79
CA LEU A 547 -28.14 1.55 44.26
C LEU A 547 -29.46 0.88 43.91
N LEU A 548 -30.57 1.22 44.60
CA LEU A 548 -31.91 0.77 44.24
C LEU A 548 -32.38 1.37 42.90
N CYS A 549 -32.00 2.62 42.63
CA CYS A 549 -32.34 3.32 41.39
C CYS A 549 -31.39 2.99 40.22
N MET A 550 -30.20 2.48 40.52
CA MET A 550 -29.22 2.02 39.53
C MET A 550 -29.59 0.65 38.95
N GLN A 551 -30.75 0.59 38.29
CA GLN A 551 -31.19 -0.54 37.46
C GLN A 551 -31.35 -0.06 36.01
N VAL A 552 -30.97 -0.90 35.04
CA VAL A 552 -30.91 -0.48 33.63
C VAL A 552 -32.30 -0.13 33.08
N ASP A 553 -33.33 -0.84 33.52
CA ASP A 553 -34.75 -0.63 33.22
C ASP A 553 -35.33 0.65 33.82
N LEU A 554 -34.85 1.09 34.98
CA LEU A 554 -35.25 2.36 35.59
C LEU A 554 -34.54 3.57 34.96
N LEU A 555 -33.32 3.38 34.45
CA LEU A 555 -32.47 4.46 33.95
C LEU A 555 -32.57 4.71 32.43
N CYS A 556 -33.00 3.72 31.65
CA CYS A 556 -32.95 3.77 30.19
C CYS A 556 -34.33 3.80 29.55
N ASP A 557 -34.53 4.79 28.67
CA ASP A 557 -35.77 4.94 27.91
C ASP A 557 -35.77 4.09 26.62
N ARG A 558 -34.61 3.53 26.23
CA ARG A 558 -34.43 2.80 24.95
C ARG A 558 -33.29 1.79 24.98
N VAL A 559 -33.40 0.75 24.15
CA VAL A 559 -32.31 -0.21 23.87
C VAL A 559 -31.59 0.16 22.58
N SER A 560 -30.26 0.09 22.58
CA SER A 560 -29.44 0.19 21.38
C SER A 560 -29.78 -0.95 20.41
N ASN A 561 -30.21 -0.61 19.20
CA ASN A 561 -30.77 -1.54 18.21
C ASN A 561 -32.12 -2.17 18.60
N ALA A 562 -33.01 -1.43 19.28
CA ALA A 562 -34.40 -1.84 19.44
C ALA A 562 -34.96 -2.31 18.08
N ALA A 563 -35.50 -3.53 18.03
CA ALA A 563 -36.27 -3.98 16.89
C ALA A 563 -37.39 -2.96 16.65
N ARG A 564 -37.62 -2.58 15.39
CA ARG A 564 -38.86 -1.86 15.07
C ARG A 564 -39.99 -2.80 15.49
N VAL A 565 -40.84 -2.32 16.38
CA VAL A 565 -42.02 -3.04 16.89
C VAL A 565 -42.94 -3.28 15.70
N ASP A 566 -42.79 -4.41 15.04
CA ASP A 566 -43.75 -4.98 14.08
C ASP A 566 -43.66 -6.54 14.01
N ASP A 567 -42.87 -7.20 14.86
CA ASP A 567 -42.72 -8.68 14.82
C ASP A 567 -42.88 -9.28 16.24
N GLU A 568 -44.12 -9.34 16.73
CA GLU A 568 -44.47 -10.12 17.94
C GLU A 568 -44.51 -11.64 17.69
N ASP A 569 -44.38 -12.11 16.44
CA ASP A 569 -44.54 -13.53 16.08
C ASP A 569 -43.23 -14.35 16.04
N ALA A 570 -42.07 -13.79 16.41
CA ALA A 570 -40.77 -14.46 16.22
C ALA A 570 -40.37 -15.47 17.32
N ALA A 571 -41.34 -16.05 18.03
CA ALA A 571 -41.11 -17.21 18.91
C ALA A 571 -41.48 -18.52 18.19
N MET A 572 -40.95 -18.75 16.98
CA MET A 572 -40.97 -20.07 16.35
C MET A 572 -39.55 -20.56 16.15
N CYS A 573 -39.26 -21.71 16.78
CA CYS A 573 -38.01 -22.44 16.64
C CYS A 573 -37.76 -22.71 15.15
N PHE A 574 -36.77 -22.03 14.56
CA PHE A 574 -36.43 -22.18 13.15
C PHE A 574 -35.63 -23.47 12.95
N THR A 575 -36.22 -24.42 12.23
CA THR A 575 -35.53 -25.59 11.69
C THR A 575 -35.56 -25.48 10.16
N PRO A 576 -34.47 -25.11 9.48
CA PRO A 576 -34.48 -24.95 8.04
C PRO A 576 -34.68 -26.31 7.37
N MET A 577 -35.70 -26.41 6.53
CA MET A 577 -35.79 -27.50 5.57
C MET A 577 -34.98 -27.10 4.33
N ILE A 578 -33.79 -27.68 4.18
CA ILE A 578 -32.94 -27.48 3.00
C ILE A 578 -33.50 -28.36 1.88
N GLU A 579 -34.36 -27.81 1.04
CA GLU A 579 -34.64 -28.42 -0.26
C GLU A 579 -33.59 -27.96 -1.27
N GLY A 580 -32.87 -28.93 -1.86
CA GLY A 580 -31.91 -28.65 -2.92
C GLY A 580 -32.62 -28.11 -4.15
N CYS A 581 -32.13 -26.99 -4.70
CA CYS A 581 -32.59 -26.49 -6.00
C CYS A 581 -32.41 -27.59 -7.06
N SER A 582 -33.52 -28.15 -7.57
CA SER A 582 -33.52 -28.97 -8.77
C SER A 582 -33.33 -28.06 -9.98
N LEU A 583 -32.07 -27.83 -10.37
CA LEU A 583 -31.75 -27.25 -11.68
C LEU A 583 -32.31 -28.19 -12.74
N ASN A 584 -33.35 -27.74 -13.46
CA ASN A 584 -34.05 -28.51 -14.48
C ASN A 584 -33.18 -28.57 -15.77
N PRO A 585 -32.64 -29.73 -16.18
CA PRO A 585 -31.75 -29.80 -17.34
C PRO A 585 -32.56 -30.04 -18.61
N MET A 586 -33.17 -28.98 -19.16
CA MET A 586 -33.88 -29.04 -20.46
C MET A 586 -32.98 -28.53 -21.59
N ALA A 587 -31.85 -29.18 -21.81
CA ALA A 587 -31.09 -29.08 -23.05
C ALA A 587 -30.41 -30.44 -23.32
N PRO A 588 -30.31 -30.90 -24.59
CA PRO A 588 -29.54 -32.10 -24.91
C PRO A 588 -28.11 -31.95 -24.36
N PRO A 589 -27.48 -33.04 -23.90
CA PRO A 589 -26.26 -32.94 -23.14
C PRO A 589 -25.13 -32.43 -24.03
N LEU A 590 -24.81 -31.14 -23.89
CA LEU A 590 -23.69 -30.55 -24.61
C LEU A 590 -22.39 -31.26 -24.17
N PRO A 591 -21.43 -31.46 -25.09
CA PRO A 591 -20.14 -32.01 -24.73
C PRO A 591 -19.40 -31.08 -23.76
N SER A 592 -18.49 -31.64 -22.98
CA SER A 592 -17.59 -30.84 -22.14
C SER A 592 -16.26 -30.63 -22.85
N LEU A 593 -15.73 -29.41 -22.86
CA LEU A 593 -14.45 -29.08 -23.52
C LEU A 593 -13.32 -29.09 -22.49
N VAL A 594 -12.21 -29.77 -22.80
CA VAL A 594 -10.94 -29.64 -22.09
C VAL A 594 -9.95 -28.89 -22.96
N VAL A 595 -9.41 -27.78 -22.45
CA VAL A 595 -8.35 -27.02 -23.12
C VAL A 595 -7.09 -27.05 -22.25
N GLY A 596 -5.97 -27.51 -22.81
CA GLY A 596 -4.69 -27.66 -22.08
C GLY A 596 -4.38 -29.11 -21.65
N ARG A 597 -3.35 -29.30 -20.81
CA ARG A 597 -2.84 -30.63 -20.41
C ARG A 597 -3.43 -31.09 -19.06
N VAL A 598 -4.76 -31.11 -18.91
CA VAL A 598 -5.38 -31.68 -17.70
C VAL A 598 -5.15 -33.21 -17.64
N PRO A 599 -4.57 -33.76 -16.55
CA PRO A 599 -4.53 -35.19 -16.31
C PRO A 599 -5.93 -35.79 -16.21
N GLU A 600 -6.15 -36.96 -16.82
CA GLU A 600 -7.47 -37.60 -16.91
C GLU A 600 -8.12 -37.87 -15.54
N ALA A 601 -7.31 -38.16 -14.53
CA ALA A 601 -7.76 -38.31 -13.14
C ALA A 601 -8.38 -37.03 -12.56
N LYS A 602 -7.86 -35.84 -12.90
CA LYS A 602 -8.44 -34.55 -12.47
C LYS A 602 -9.73 -34.26 -13.23
N VAL A 603 -9.78 -34.53 -14.53
CA VAL A 603 -11.00 -34.34 -15.35
C VAL A 603 -12.16 -35.21 -14.84
N ASN A 604 -11.88 -36.46 -14.47
CA ASN A 604 -12.89 -37.40 -13.95
C ASN A 604 -13.51 -36.97 -12.60
N GLY A 605 -12.82 -36.15 -11.81
CA GLY A 605 -13.35 -35.59 -10.57
C GLY A 605 -14.38 -34.47 -10.78
N TYR A 606 -14.42 -33.86 -11.96
CA TYR A 606 -15.33 -32.74 -12.29
C TYR A 606 -16.58 -33.15 -13.06
N ARG A 607 -16.90 -34.46 -13.17
CA ARG A 607 -18.04 -34.95 -13.97
C ARG A 607 -19.30 -34.12 -13.67
N PRO A 608 -19.77 -33.29 -14.62
CA PRO A 608 -21.08 -32.67 -14.49
C PRO A 608 -22.12 -33.79 -14.55
N LEU A 609 -23.18 -33.67 -13.75
CA LEU A 609 -24.26 -34.67 -13.64
C LEU A 609 -24.96 -35.01 -14.98
N SER A 610 -24.65 -34.31 -16.09
CA SER A 610 -25.41 -34.36 -17.34
C SER A 610 -24.59 -34.43 -18.66
N SER A 611 -23.26 -34.63 -18.68
CA SER A 611 -22.49 -34.67 -19.95
C SER A 611 -21.82 -36.03 -20.23
N PRO A 612 -22.10 -36.70 -21.38
CA PRO A 612 -21.55 -38.02 -21.70
C PRO A 612 -20.21 -38.00 -22.44
N THR A 613 -19.72 -36.86 -22.93
CA THR A 613 -18.52 -36.79 -23.79
C THR A 613 -17.60 -35.60 -23.50
N TRP A 614 -16.28 -35.85 -23.53
CA TRP A 614 -15.23 -34.84 -23.37
C TRP A 614 -14.50 -34.61 -24.71
N ILE A 615 -14.41 -33.36 -25.15
CA ILE A 615 -13.66 -32.95 -26.33
C ILE A 615 -12.36 -32.30 -25.84
N ARG A 616 -11.19 -32.78 -26.26
CA ARG A 616 -9.88 -32.19 -25.89
C ARG A 616 -9.32 -31.35 -27.02
N LYS A 617 -8.93 -30.11 -26.72
CA LYS A 617 -8.27 -29.20 -27.67
C LYS A 617 -6.96 -28.65 -27.10
N GLY A 618 -5.97 -28.48 -27.97
CA GLY A 618 -4.73 -27.76 -27.65
C GLY A 618 -4.93 -26.25 -27.67
N PHE A 619 -4.05 -25.50 -27.00
CA PHE A 619 -4.10 -24.03 -26.94
C PHE A 619 -3.99 -23.34 -28.30
N GLU A 620 -3.51 -24.04 -29.32
CA GLU A 620 -3.23 -23.50 -30.65
C GLU A 620 -4.42 -23.57 -31.61
N THR A 621 -5.59 -24.06 -31.16
CA THR A 621 -6.77 -24.13 -32.02
C THR A 621 -7.54 -22.81 -32.06
N GLU A 622 -7.78 -22.31 -33.28
CA GLU A 622 -8.60 -21.13 -33.53
C GLU A 622 -10.09 -21.40 -33.23
N GLU A 623 -10.74 -20.35 -32.71
CA GLU A 623 -12.18 -20.15 -32.49
C GLU A 623 -13.00 -21.39 -32.11
N CYS A 624 -13.32 -21.49 -30.82
CA CYS A 624 -14.37 -22.37 -30.32
C CYS A 624 -15.53 -21.51 -29.82
N ASP A 625 -16.72 -21.66 -30.40
CA ASP A 625 -17.94 -21.09 -29.81
C ASP A 625 -18.21 -21.80 -28.48
N LEU A 626 -17.98 -21.08 -27.38
CA LEU A 626 -18.13 -21.61 -26.03
C LEU A 626 -19.60 -21.90 -25.68
N GLY A 627 -20.55 -21.36 -26.45
CA GLY A 627 -21.98 -21.65 -26.29
C GLY A 627 -22.37 -23.11 -26.61
N CYS A 628 -21.48 -23.87 -27.25
CA CYS A 628 -21.72 -25.25 -27.64
C CYS A 628 -21.31 -26.31 -26.59
N PHE A 629 -20.88 -25.91 -25.39
CA PHE A 629 -20.35 -26.84 -24.38
C PHE A 629 -21.07 -26.73 -23.03
N ALA A 630 -21.31 -27.87 -22.38
CA ALA A 630 -21.96 -27.92 -21.05
C ALA A 630 -21.01 -27.46 -19.93
N CYS A 631 -19.73 -27.78 -20.08
CA CYS A 631 -18.67 -27.43 -19.15
C CYS A 631 -17.40 -27.20 -19.95
N VAL A 632 -16.58 -26.23 -19.54
CA VAL A 632 -15.26 -26.02 -20.11
C VAL A 632 -14.25 -26.09 -18.98
N VAL A 633 -13.40 -27.11 -19.01
CA VAL A 633 -12.26 -27.25 -18.12
C VAL A 633 -11.04 -26.75 -18.87
N VAL A 634 -10.67 -25.51 -18.60
CA VAL A 634 -9.41 -24.97 -19.10
C VAL A 634 -8.37 -25.13 -18.01
N ASP A 635 -7.37 -25.98 -18.26
CA ASP A 635 -6.14 -25.95 -17.48
C ASP A 635 -5.26 -24.86 -18.06
N PHE A 636 -5.56 -23.64 -17.65
CA PHE A 636 -4.61 -22.56 -17.82
C PHE A 636 -3.37 -22.97 -17.04
N PRO A 637 -2.17 -23.03 -17.66
CA PRO A 637 -0.95 -22.99 -16.85
C PRO A 637 -1.09 -21.78 -15.95
N LEU A 638 -1.18 -22.01 -14.63
CA LEU A 638 -1.49 -20.99 -13.65
C LEU A 638 -0.52 -19.81 -13.89
N PRO A 639 -0.99 -18.59 -14.21
CA PRO A 639 -0.14 -17.44 -14.08
C PRO A 639 0.18 -17.30 -12.60
N CYS A 640 1.46 -17.28 -12.27
CA CYS A 640 1.91 -17.35 -10.88
C CYS A 640 1.31 -16.20 -10.05
N ALA A 641 0.47 -16.55 -9.06
CA ALA A 641 -0.01 -15.65 -8.02
C ALA A 641 1.04 -15.44 -6.90
N ALA A 642 2.29 -15.84 -7.12
CA ALA A 642 3.37 -15.70 -6.15
C ALA A 642 4.69 -15.33 -6.86
N CYS A 643 4.86 -14.05 -7.19
CA CYS A 643 6.20 -13.52 -7.47
C CYS A 643 6.90 -13.29 -6.12
N SER A 644 7.98 -14.01 -5.83
CA SER A 644 8.95 -13.61 -4.81
C SER A 644 9.69 -12.34 -5.28
N PRO A 645 10.14 -11.47 -4.36
CA PRO A 645 10.71 -10.17 -4.73
C PRO A 645 12.08 -10.28 -5.41
N PHE A 646 12.38 -9.34 -6.31
CA PHE A 646 13.72 -9.11 -6.92
C PHE A 646 14.79 -8.74 -5.88
N TRP A 647 14.38 -8.32 -4.67
CA TRP A 647 15.26 -8.10 -3.53
C TRP A 647 14.67 -8.75 -2.28
N ARG A 648 15.34 -9.79 -1.75
CA ARG A 648 15.22 -10.12 -0.33
C ARG A 648 16.20 -9.20 0.41
N ALA A 649 15.74 -8.55 1.48
CA ALA A 649 16.69 -7.98 2.43
C ALA A 649 17.51 -9.14 2.99
N MET A 650 18.85 -9.03 2.95
CA MET A 650 19.71 -9.94 3.71
C MET A 650 19.24 -9.88 5.17
N SER A 651 18.77 -11.01 5.69
CA SER A 651 18.58 -11.22 7.12
C SER A 651 19.92 -11.25 7.83
#